data_AF-G2DE04-F1
#
_entry.id   AF-G2DE04-F1
#
_cell.length_a   1.000
_cell.length_b   1.000
_cell.length_c   1.000
_cell.angle_alpha   90.00
_cell.angle_beta   90.00
_cell.angle_gamma   90.00
#
_symmetry.space_group_name_H-M   'P 1'
#
loop_
_entity.id
_entity.type
_entity.pdbx_description
1 polymer ?
#
loop_
_entity_poly.entity_id
_entity_poly.type
_entity_poly.pdbx_seq_one_letter_code
_entity_poly.pdbx_strand_id
1 'polypeptide(L)'
;MPEVVEISEFMASNATTLADGDGDYEDWIELHNVGVDPVNLAGWCLTDDVAVWNTWCFPSVSLDADGYLLVFASKKTGSAVPEELHANLKLGKSGEYLGLYRPDASLAHAYSPNFPAQSDDISYGVSDAGQLRYFAIPTPGAANGAGLSDALSFDAASLSLSAQVGDATSVQVNLSSLQGGASGYALAVDDGGLGWLSAVAASGEDDLTPDLLDITANAAALAAGSYTATVTASAADHASAVLAVNFTVSYGGSVLETVEISEFMASNATTLVDGDGDYEDWIELHNTGASAVDLLNWCLTDDSADLFQWCFTESVSLAAGGHLVVFASGKSPAPVGQYHTLFKLSAGGEYLALVRPDGTIADEYAPAYPPQTTDVSYGIDDNGAEAFFLMPTPGEANGSGGSSGEPLSLSVERGFYDAPFQVTVSSDDSVELVRYTTDGSEPTLSNGLDYTGAVDITTTTVLRVAGFSSGVIVGRVQSHSYLFLEDVIRQPATVPGYPNNSYSLGQGAAVHDYEMDPDIVDDPNYSGSMIAAMRAVPSMSISIDPTDIFGGSGFYETEDIEKAVSLEILYADDPGASHQANAGIQSHSHNRLKRSLRLNFRALYGDAKFKSDLLNRAPLNGATADGKYDKLILRAGNNRSWARSWHPDETTYTVDQFYRDTQIAASGHGMRGTYVHLYINGLYWGLYNATERADKHFLSSYFGGADEHWFAANHGLVHDNAPPLSGDPTRYNYLTETLIYRDMSDPFNYAELQDYLEVDPFIDYLLVSWWSATNDWPDNNWYAGNRNETAPEDTTGLMYFAWDGEAAWDTPQDFGNPSGKAKIHPAFLSSEDVNSVGDAFVIARIWHAARQNADFMARFSTRVDELTGPGGVLDDTVARARWMTLTNFVREAVIGESARWGDAVDPNAPRTRDGAWQQEVDKIYDILGGNAAELRSQLAAEGFIP
;
A
#
# COMPACT_ATOMS: atom_id res chain seq x y z
N MET A 1 -81.93 47.70 -13.80
CA MET A 1 -82.99 46.78 -13.33
C MET A 1 -82.28 45.52 -12.87
N PRO A 2 -82.72 44.83 -11.81
CA PRO A 2 -82.00 43.63 -11.35
C PRO A 2 -81.85 42.67 -12.53
N GLU A 3 -80.64 42.14 -12.68
CA GLU A 3 -80.22 41.31 -13.79
C GLU A 3 -81.07 40.05 -13.85
N VAL A 4 -81.68 39.82 -15.00
CA VAL A 4 -82.67 38.75 -15.17
C VAL A 4 -81.97 37.44 -15.55
N VAL A 5 -80.75 37.51 -16.11
CA VAL A 5 -79.93 36.35 -16.50
C VAL A 5 -78.49 36.59 -16.06
N GLU A 6 -77.91 35.60 -15.40
CA GLU A 6 -76.54 35.63 -14.87
C GLU A 6 -75.75 34.37 -15.24
N ILE A 7 -74.41 34.45 -15.25
CA ILE A 7 -73.54 33.27 -15.27
C ILE A 7 -73.51 32.63 -13.88
N SER A 8 -74.15 31.47 -13.72
CA SER A 8 -74.36 30.79 -12.43
C SER A 8 -73.21 29.89 -12.03
N GLU A 9 -72.68 29.10 -12.97
CA GLU A 9 -71.59 28.14 -12.73
C GLU A 9 -70.76 27.95 -14.00
N PHE A 10 -69.45 27.71 -13.87
CA PHE A 10 -68.61 27.34 -15.01
C PHE A 10 -67.40 26.52 -14.57
N MET A 11 -66.84 25.76 -15.50
CA MET A 11 -65.64 24.94 -15.30
C MET A 11 -64.64 25.17 -16.43
N ALA A 12 -63.42 25.59 -16.07
CA ALA A 12 -62.32 25.91 -16.99
C ALA A 12 -61.25 24.79 -17.11
N SER A 13 -61.46 23.67 -16.42
CA SER A 13 -60.63 22.47 -16.54
C SER A 13 -61.50 21.24 -16.30
N ASN A 14 -62.19 20.78 -17.34
CA ASN A 14 -63.08 19.61 -17.29
C ASN A 14 -62.36 18.38 -17.82
N ALA A 15 -61.98 17.44 -16.96
CA ALA A 15 -61.27 16.23 -17.35
C ALA A 15 -62.21 15.02 -17.45
N THR A 16 -63.23 14.96 -16.59
CA THR A 16 -64.10 13.77 -16.49
C THR A 16 -65.58 14.05 -16.18
N THR A 17 -65.99 15.29 -15.85
CA THR A 17 -67.32 15.53 -15.28
C THR A 17 -68.44 15.56 -16.32
N LEU A 18 -68.32 16.39 -17.36
CA LEU A 18 -69.38 16.59 -18.35
C LEU A 18 -68.83 16.54 -19.77
N ALA A 19 -69.14 15.49 -20.52
CA ALA A 19 -68.78 15.43 -21.94
C ALA A 19 -69.82 16.15 -22.82
N ASP A 20 -69.37 16.78 -23.90
CA ASP A 20 -70.24 17.30 -24.96
C ASP A 20 -70.81 16.17 -25.85
N GLY A 21 -71.67 16.51 -26.81
CA GLY A 21 -72.31 15.56 -27.71
C GLY A 21 -71.36 14.81 -28.65
N ASP A 22 -70.10 15.24 -28.75
CA ASP A 22 -69.03 14.53 -29.46
C ASP A 22 -68.26 13.55 -28.54
N GLY A 23 -68.50 13.62 -27.22
CA GLY A 23 -67.84 12.82 -26.19
C GLY A 23 -66.60 13.47 -25.57
N ASP A 24 -66.34 14.75 -25.86
CA ASP A 24 -65.18 15.49 -25.37
C ASP A 24 -65.52 16.22 -24.05
N TYR A 25 -64.60 16.22 -23.08
CA TYR A 25 -64.76 16.98 -21.83
C TYR A 25 -64.30 18.43 -22.02
N GLU A 26 -65.15 19.23 -22.65
CA GLU A 26 -64.87 20.65 -22.90
C GLU A 26 -65.21 21.53 -21.70
N ASP A 27 -64.57 22.69 -21.62
CA ASP A 27 -64.94 23.74 -20.66
C ASP A 27 -66.39 24.16 -20.89
N TRP A 28 -67.10 24.50 -19.83
CA TRP A 28 -68.52 24.84 -19.93
C TRP A 28 -68.90 26.00 -19.04
N ILE A 29 -69.94 26.71 -19.47
CA ILE A 29 -70.51 27.90 -18.85
C ILE A 29 -72.00 27.70 -18.75
N GLU A 30 -72.56 27.95 -17.57
CA GLU A 30 -74.00 27.91 -17.32
C GLU A 30 -74.56 29.31 -17.10
N LEU A 31 -75.71 29.57 -17.74
CA LEU A 31 -76.54 30.73 -17.48
C LEU A 31 -77.80 30.35 -16.71
N HIS A 32 -78.20 31.19 -15.76
CA HIS A 32 -79.45 31.06 -15.03
C HIS A 32 -80.33 32.30 -15.19
N ASN A 33 -81.60 32.11 -15.53
CA ASN A 33 -82.59 33.16 -15.54
C ASN A 33 -83.24 33.31 -14.16
N VAL A 34 -82.67 34.14 -13.28
CA VAL A 34 -83.21 34.45 -11.95
C VAL A 34 -84.53 35.26 -11.97
N GLY A 35 -85.02 35.60 -13.17
CA GLY A 35 -86.28 36.29 -13.39
C GLY A 35 -87.52 35.41 -13.30
N VAL A 36 -88.69 36.05 -13.29
CA VAL A 36 -90.01 35.38 -13.25
C VAL A 36 -90.67 35.24 -14.62
N ASP A 37 -90.07 35.79 -15.68
CA ASP A 37 -90.55 35.70 -17.06
C ASP A 37 -89.44 35.09 -17.97
N PRO A 38 -89.80 34.32 -19.02
CA PRO A 38 -88.83 33.83 -20.00
C PRO A 38 -88.08 34.95 -20.72
N VAL A 39 -86.77 34.77 -20.92
CA VAL A 39 -85.88 35.71 -21.61
C VAL A 39 -85.38 35.11 -22.92
N ASN A 40 -85.55 35.83 -24.03
CA ASN A 40 -84.92 35.45 -25.30
C ASN A 40 -83.50 36.04 -25.38
N LEU A 41 -82.52 35.16 -25.54
CA LEU A 41 -81.09 35.50 -25.56
C LEU A 41 -80.58 35.95 -26.94
N ALA A 42 -81.44 36.11 -27.95
CA ALA A 42 -81.04 36.58 -29.28
C ALA A 42 -80.15 37.84 -29.21
N GLY A 43 -78.88 37.71 -29.61
CA GLY A 43 -77.91 38.80 -29.65
C GLY A 43 -77.24 39.15 -28.31
N TRP A 44 -77.50 38.41 -27.23
CA TRP A 44 -76.64 38.44 -26.03
C TRP A 44 -75.29 37.81 -26.37
N CYS A 45 -74.22 38.17 -25.67
CA CYS A 45 -72.88 37.66 -26.00
C CYS A 45 -72.04 37.29 -24.77
N LEU A 46 -71.23 36.23 -24.90
CA LEU A 46 -70.19 35.81 -23.97
C LEU A 46 -68.81 36.26 -24.46
N THR A 47 -67.92 36.55 -23.53
CA THR A 47 -66.52 36.86 -23.81
C THR A 47 -65.60 36.51 -22.65
N ASP A 48 -64.37 36.11 -22.97
CA ASP A 48 -63.24 35.93 -22.07
C ASP A 48 -62.25 37.12 -22.07
N ASP A 49 -62.53 38.17 -22.85
CA ASP A 49 -61.71 39.38 -22.96
C ASP A 49 -62.52 40.63 -22.58
N VAL A 50 -62.10 41.31 -21.51
CA VAL A 50 -62.76 42.53 -21.00
C VAL A 50 -62.78 43.68 -22.01
N ALA A 51 -61.86 43.68 -22.98
CA ALA A 51 -61.80 44.70 -24.04
C ALA A 51 -62.77 44.41 -25.20
N VAL A 52 -63.33 43.19 -25.29
CA VAL A 52 -64.20 42.74 -26.39
C VAL A 52 -65.49 42.17 -25.81
N TRP A 53 -66.59 42.90 -25.88
CA TRP A 53 -67.84 42.47 -25.23
C TRP A 53 -68.64 41.39 -26.00
N ASN A 54 -68.30 41.12 -27.26
CA ASN A 54 -69.13 40.35 -28.20
C ASN A 54 -68.42 39.16 -28.88
N THR A 55 -67.53 38.47 -28.17
CA THR A 55 -66.71 37.37 -28.71
C THR A 55 -67.56 36.24 -29.32
N TRP A 56 -68.59 35.79 -28.61
CA TRP A 56 -69.58 34.85 -29.13
C TRP A 56 -71.00 35.32 -28.77
N CYS A 57 -71.91 35.42 -29.74
CA CYS A 57 -73.27 35.88 -29.49
C CYS A 57 -74.31 34.79 -29.73
N PHE A 58 -75.25 34.69 -28.80
CA PHE A 58 -76.30 33.69 -28.78
C PHE A 58 -77.25 33.82 -29.99
N PRO A 59 -77.66 32.69 -30.60
CA PRO A 59 -78.83 32.65 -31.47
C PRO A 59 -80.11 32.91 -30.66
N SER A 60 -81.26 32.97 -31.34
CA SER A 60 -82.55 33.13 -30.65
C SER A 60 -82.91 31.88 -29.85
N VAL A 61 -82.56 31.89 -28.57
CA VAL A 61 -82.87 30.84 -27.59
C VAL A 61 -83.73 31.45 -26.49
N SER A 62 -84.86 30.82 -26.19
CA SER A 62 -85.72 31.22 -25.07
C SER A 62 -85.26 30.48 -23.82
N LEU A 63 -84.85 31.22 -22.79
CA LEU A 63 -84.55 30.69 -21.46
C LEU A 63 -85.73 30.98 -20.54
N ASP A 64 -86.43 29.94 -20.12
CA ASP A 64 -87.61 30.07 -19.25
C ASP A 64 -87.26 30.71 -17.90
N ALA A 65 -88.27 31.23 -17.21
CA ALA A 65 -88.12 31.77 -15.85
C ALA A 65 -87.57 30.67 -14.91
N ASP A 66 -86.55 31.00 -14.11
CA ASP A 66 -85.79 30.07 -13.27
C ASP A 66 -85.09 28.93 -14.03
N GLY A 67 -84.99 29.06 -15.36
CA GLY A 67 -84.35 28.07 -16.23
C GLY A 67 -82.83 28.23 -16.32
N TYR A 68 -82.15 27.11 -16.56
CA TYR A 68 -80.70 27.02 -16.76
C TYR A 68 -80.36 26.68 -18.21
N LEU A 69 -79.27 27.25 -18.72
CA LEU A 69 -78.77 27.00 -20.07
C LEU A 69 -77.26 26.77 -20.06
N LEU A 70 -76.84 25.61 -20.55
CA LEU A 70 -75.44 25.25 -20.68
C LEU A 70 -74.87 25.64 -22.05
N VAL A 71 -73.63 26.14 -22.05
CA VAL A 71 -72.84 26.48 -23.24
C VAL A 71 -71.43 25.94 -23.09
N PHE A 72 -70.95 25.16 -24.06
CA PHE A 72 -69.58 24.65 -24.08
C PHE A 72 -68.61 25.68 -24.69
N ALA A 73 -67.61 26.10 -23.91
CA ALA A 73 -66.52 26.97 -24.32
C ALA A 73 -65.41 26.16 -25.01
N SER A 74 -65.72 25.65 -26.20
CA SER A 74 -64.92 24.64 -26.90
C SER A 74 -64.09 25.17 -28.07
N LYS A 75 -64.26 26.44 -28.46
CA LYS A 75 -63.77 26.99 -29.74
C LYS A 75 -64.32 26.32 -31.01
N LYS A 76 -65.28 25.38 -30.89
CA LYS A 76 -65.98 24.74 -32.02
C LYS A 76 -67.08 25.69 -32.57
N THR A 77 -67.41 25.55 -33.86
CA THR A 77 -68.52 26.31 -34.52
C THR A 77 -69.80 25.48 -34.71
N GLY A 78 -69.87 24.29 -34.08
CA GLY A 78 -71.01 23.36 -34.03
C GLY A 78 -70.61 22.00 -33.42
N SER A 79 -71.60 21.19 -33.02
CA SER A 79 -71.46 19.82 -32.45
C SER A 79 -72.30 18.80 -33.25
N ALA A 80 -72.04 17.50 -33.09
CA ALA A 80 -72.88 16.44 -33.64
C ALA A 80 -74.32 16.44 -33.10
N VAL A 81 -74.58 17.11 -31.97
CA VAL A 81 -75.90 17.32 -31.38
C VAL A 81 -76.37 18.76 -31.67
N PRO A 82 -77.33 18.98 -32.59
CA PRO A 82 -77.69 20.33 -33.06
C PRO A 82 -78.32 21.26 -32.02
N GLU A 83 -78.70 20.72 -30.85
CA GLU A 83 -79.35 21.44 -29.76
C GLU A 83 -78.33 21.98 -28.73
N GLU A 84 -77.06 21.54 -28.78
CA GLU A 84 -75.98 22.03 -27.91
C GLU A 84 -75.38 23.35 -28.43
N LEU A 85 -75.07 24.25 -27.50
CA LEU A 85 -74.44 25.53 -27.82
C LEU A 85 -72.93 25.45 -27.57
N HIS A 86 -72.15 25.73 -28.61
CA HIS A 86 -70.69 25.79 -28.55
C HIS A 86 -70.23 27.22 -28.83
N ALA A 87 -69.65 27.86 -27.83
CA ALA A 87 -69.05 29.17 -27.94
C ALA A 87 -67.64 29.09 -28.54
N ASN A 88 -67.29 30.07 -29.38
CA ASN A 88 -65.97 30.15 -30.00
C ASN A 88 -64.89 30.77 -29.08
N LEU A 89 -64.99 30.51 -27.77
CA LEU A 89 -64.04 30.90 -26.72
C LEU A 89 -63.66 29.67 -25.90
N LYS A 90 -62.56 29.73 -25.12
CA LYS A 90 -62.11 28.62 -24.26
C LYS A 90 -61.48 29.16 -22.99
N LEU A 91 -61.78 28.55 -21.85
CA LEU A 91 -61.45 29.12 -20.55
C LEU A 91 -60.05 28.70 -20.07
N GLY A 92 -59.34 29.63 -19.44
CA GLY A 92 -58.01 29.40 -18.88
C GLY A 92 -58.10 28.90 -17.44
N LYS A 93 -57.64 27.66 -17.17
CA LYS A 93 -57.65 27.07 -15.82
C LYS A 93 -56.93 27.89 -14.74
N SER A 94 -55.99 28.75 -15.10
CA SER A 94 -55.29 29.63 -14.14
C SER A 94 -56.08 30.90 -13.76
N GLY A 95 -57.25 31.13 -14.38
CA GLY A 95 -58.12 32.28 -14.13
C GLY A 95 -58.00 33.38 -15.17
N GLU A 96 -59.14 33.86 -15.71
CA GLU A 96 -59.23 34.98 -16.66
C GLU A 96 -60.58 35.72 -16.56
N TYR A 97 -60.80 36.76 -17.37
CA TYR A 97 -62.08 37.47 -17.40
C TYR A 97 -63.17 36.57 -18.00
N LEU A 98 -64.40 36.66 -17.49
CA LEU A 98 -65.56 36.04 -18.15
C LEU A 98 -66.77 36.95 -17.99
N GLY A 99 -67.36 37.38 -19.11
CA GLY A 99 -68.47 38.33 -19.13
C GLY A 99 -69.62 37.91 -20.05
N LEU A 100 -70.84 38.19 -19.61
CA LEU A 100 -72.10 38.10 -20.34
C LEU A 100 -72.64 39.52 -20.58
N TYR A 101 -72.95 39.84 -21.84
CA TYR A 101 -73.40 41.16 -22.27
C TYR A 101 -74.75 41.09 -23.00
N ARG A 102 -75.55 42.14 -22.84
CA ARG A 102 -76.83 42.33 -23.55
C ARG A 102 -76.60 42.79 -24.99
N PRO A 103 -77.61 42.70 -25.88
CA PRO A 103 -77.49 43.12 -27.28
C PRO A 103 -77.15 44.62 -27.47
N ASP A 104 -77.38 45.45 -26.45
CA ASP A 104 -77.03 46.88 -26.46
C ASP A 104 -75.61 47.16 -25.93
N ALA A 105 -74.79 46.13 -25.78
CA ALA A 105 -73.43 46.14 -25.24
C ALA A 105 -73.31 46.50 -23.73
N SER A 106 -74.43 46.56 -23.00
CA SER A 106 -74.37 46.70 -21.54
C SER A 106 -74.01 45.36 -20.88
N LEU A 107 -73.16 45.40 -19.85
CA LEU A 107 -72.79 44.21 -19.08
C LEU A 107 -74.01 43.67 -18.32
N ALA A 108 -74.17 42.34 -18.34
CA ALA A 108 -75.24 41.62 -17.65
C ALA A 108 -74.73 40.72 -16.52
N HIS A 109 -73.55 40.12 -16.60
CA HIS A 109 -72.86 39.52 -15.44
C HIS A 109 -71.39 39.33 -15.81
N ALA A 110 -70.44 39.48 -14.88
CA ALA A 110 -69.06 39.11 -15.14
C ALA A 110 -68.30 38.68 -13.88
N TYR A 111 -67.31 37.82 -14.10
CA TYR A 111 -66.22 37.53 -13.18
C TYR A 111 -65.01 38.38 -13.58
N SER A 112 -64.68 39.38 -12.75
CA SER A 112 -63.73 40.46 -13.07
C SER A 112 -62.85 40.84 -11.87
N PRO A 113 -61.55 41.19 -12.05
CA PRO A 113 -60.84 41.23 -13.33
C PRO A 113 -60.65 39.84 -13.95
N ASN A 114 -60.47 38.82 -13.12
CA ASN A 114 -60.43 37.41 -13.51
C ASN A 114 -61.21 36.55 -12.49
N PHE A 115 -61.76 35.42 -12.91
CA PHE A 115 -62.12 34.34 -11.99
C PHE A 115 -60.86 33.63 -11.44
N PRO A 116 -60.92 32.95 -10.29
CA PRO A 116 -59.74 32.34 -9.68
C PRO A 116 -59.39 30.99 -10.32
N ALA A 117 -58.14 30.52 -10.15
CA ALA A 117 -57.66 29.29 -10.77
C ALA A 117 -58.46 28.04 -10.35
N GLN A 118 -58.73 27.15 -11.29
CA GLN A 118 -59.47 25.90 -11.08
C GLN A 118 -58.57 24.68 -11.25
N SER A 119 -58.79 23.68 -10.38
CA SER A 119 -58.26 22.33 -10.55
C SER A 119 -59.21 21.51 -11.40
N ASP A 120 -58.71 20.41 -11.97
CA ASP A 120 -59.52 19.54 -12.82
C ASP A 120 -60.80 19.09 -12.08
N ASP A 121 -61.93 19.18 -12.78
CA ASP A 121 -63.24 18.71 -12.34
C ASP A 121 -63.86 19.48 -11.14
N ILE A 122 -63.33 20.66 -10.79
CA ILE A 122 -63.91 21.57 -9.78
C ILE A 122 -64.41 22.85 -10.44
N SER A 123 -65.72 23.09 -10.39
CA SER A 123 -66.36 24.28 -10.95
C SER A 123 -66.36 25.46 -9.98
N TYR A 124 -66.61 26.65 -10.51
CA TYR A 124 -66.74 27.89 -9.73
C TYR A 124 -68.02 28.63 -10.15
N GLY A 125 -68.71 29.22 -9.18
CA GLY A 125 -70.00 29.83 -9.45
C GLY A 125 -70.66 30.47 -8.23
N VAL A 126 -71.88 30.94 -8.42
CA VAL A 126 -72.75 31.53 -7.39
C VAL A 126 -73.50 30.40 -6.68
N SER A 127 -73.33 30.27 -5.37
CA SER A 127 -74.10 29.32 -4.53
C SER A 127 -75.56 29.75 -4.33
N ASP A 128 -76.42 28.86 -3.84
CA ASP A 128 -77.81 29.15 -3.43
C ASP A 128 -77.94 30.33 -2.43
N ALA A 129 -76.86 30.69 -1.73
CA ALA A 129 -76.81 31.83 -0.81
C ALA A 129 -76.35 33.15 -1.48
N GLY A 130 -76.13 33.15 -2.80
CA GLY A 130 -75.65 34.30 -3.58
C GLY A 130 -74.15 34.58 -3.42
N GLN A 131 -73.37 33.61 -2.93
CA GLN A 131 -71.92 33.77 -2.69
C GLN A 131 -71.10 33.00 -3.72
N LEU A 132 -69.99 33.59 -4.19
CA LEU A 132 -69.05 32.90 -5.06
C LEU A 132 -68.29 31.81 -4.30
N ARG A 133 -68.28 30.59 -4.84
CA ARG A 133 -67.69 29.39 -4.21
C ARG A 133 -67.13 28.43 -5.28
N TYR A 134 -66.23 27.56 -4.83
CA TYR A 134 -65.85 26.35 -5.57
C TYR A 134 -66.79 25.19 -5.25
N PHE A 135 -67.07 24.36 -6.25
CA PHE A 135 -67.90 23.16 -6.14
C PHE A 135 -67.13 21.92 -6.60
N ALA A 136 -66.83 21.04 -5.65
CA ALA A 136 -66.23 19.73 -5.93
C ALA A 136 -67.22 18.74 -6.57
N ILE A 137 -68.52 19.09 -6.59
CA ILE A 137 -69.57 18.35 -7.29
C ILE A 137 -70.30 19.40 -8.16
N PRO A 138 -69.96 19.53 -9.45
CA PRO A 138 -70.60 20.50 -10.34
C PRO A 138 -72.07 20.14 -10.59
N THR A 139 -72.91 21.14 -10.85
CA THR A 139 -74.36 20.98 -10.99
C THR A 139 -74.93 21.52 -12.31
N PRO A 140 -74.40 21.11 -13.48
CA PRO A 140 -74.89 21.61 -14.77
C PRO A 140 -76.36 21.26 -14.99
N GLY A 141 -77.15 22.26 -15.36
CA GLY A 141 -78.59 22.25 -15.54
C GLY A 141 -79.43 22.41 -14.26
N ALA A 142 -78.83 22.72 -13.11
CA ALA A 142 -79.51 22.76 -11.81
C ALA A 142 -78.94 23.82 -10.85
N ALA A 143 -79.63 24.06 -9.73
CA ALA A 143 -79.19 25.00 -8.70
C ALA A 143 -77.94 24.52 -7.91
N ASN A 144 -77.02 25.45 -7.65
CA ASN A 144 -75.74 25.19 -6.98
C ASN A 144 -75.86 25.09 -5.46
N GLY A 145 -75.28 24.05 -4.85
CA GLY A 145 -75.27 23.87 -3.38
C GLY A 145 -74.44 24.90 -2.58
N ALA A 146 -74.08 24.58 -1.33
CA ALA A 146 -73.43 25.53 -0.41
C ALA A 146 -71.94 25.88 -0.70
N GLY A 147 -71.22 25.05 -1.47
CA GLY A 147 -69.80 25.25 -1.85
C GLY A 147 -68.76 25.09 -0.71
N LEU A 148 -67.46 25.00 -1.04
CA LEU A 148 -66.34 24.91 -0.07
C LEU A 148 -65.78 26.29 0.33
N SER A 149 -65.23 26.46 1.55
CA SER A 149 -64.79 27.77 2.08
C SER A 149 -63.29 28.13 1.97
N ASP A 150 -62.34 27.22 2.21
CA ASP A 150 -60.88 27.28 1.91
C ASP A 150 -60.25 25.97 2.45
N ALA A 151 -59.00 25.62 2.09
CA ALA A 151 -58.29 24.46 2.65
C ALA A 151 -56.84 24.79 3.01
N LEU A 152 -56.31 24.13 4.05
CA LEU A 152 -54.87 24.11 4.31
C LEU A 152 -54.18 23.14 3.34
N SER A 153 -52.92 23.41 3.03
CA SER A 153 -52.07 22.55 2.21
C SER A 153 -50.63 22.61 2.66
N PHE A 154 -50.01 21.43 2.78
CA PHE A 154 -48.56 21.30 2.78
C PHE A 154 -48.02 21.47 1.35
N ASP A 155 -46.78 21.90 1.20
CA ASP A 155 -46.07 21.92 -0.10
C ASP A 155 -45.60 20.54 -0.56
N ALA A 156 -45.72 19.53 0.31
CA ALA A 156 -45.51 18.12 0.00
C ALA A 156 -46.73 17.28 0.42
N ALA A 157 -47.14 16.32 -0.44
CA ALA A 157 -48.19 15.35 -0.09
C ALA A 157 -47.67 14.22 0.81
N SER A 158 -46.37 13.93 0.75
CA SER A 158 -45.68 12.96 1.60
C SER A 158 -44.22 13.32 1.82
N LEU A 159 -43.68 12.95 2.97
CA LEU A 159 -42.28 13.09 3.33
C LEU A 159 -41.66 11.71 3.56
N SER A 160 -40.44 11.49 3.05
CA SER A 160 -39.66 10.28 3.35
C SER A 160 -38.40 10.67 4.09
N LEU A 161 -38.21 10.11 5.28
CA LEU A 161 -37.11 10.38 6.19
C LEU A 161 -36.34 9.07 6.49
N SER A 162 -35.08 9.18 6.86
CA SER A 162 -34.30 8.05 7.36
C SER A 162 -33.31 8.49 8.45
N ALA A 163 -33.08 7.61 9.42
CA ALA A 163 -32.08 7.79 10.48
C ALA A 163 -31.61 6.43 11.01
N GLN A 164 -30.44 6.40 11.66
CA GLN A 164 -29.97 5.19 12.34
C GLN A 164 -30.67 5.04 13.71
N VAL A 165 -30.75 3.81 14.23
CA VAL A 165 -31.18 3.55 15.63
C VAL A 165 -30.32 4.40 16.57
N GLY A 166 -30.95 5.33 17.30
CA GLY A 166 -30.25 6.27 18.19
C GLY A 166 -30.25 7.73 17.72
N ASP A 167 -30.46 7.99 16.43
CA ASP A 167 -30.34 9.33 15.83
C ASP A 167 -31.69 10.01 15.55
N ALA A 168 -31.66 11.28 15.14
CA ALA A 168 -32.83 12.02 14.67
C ALA A 168 -32.51 12.77 13.37
N THR A 169 -33.51 12.88 12.50
CA THR A 169 -33.44 13.66 11.26
C THR A 169 -34.58 14.67 11.22
N SER A 170 -34.35 15.86 10.68
CA SER A 170 -35.35 16.94 10.61
C SER A 170 -35.39 17.58 9.24
N VAL A 171 -36.59 17.83 8.71
CA VAL A 171 -36.82 18.50 7.43
C VAL A 171 -37.88 19.58 7.60
N GLN A 172 -37.71 20.69 6.88
CA GLN A 172 -38.66 21.79 6.86
C GLN A 172 -39.71 21.62 5.76
N VAL A 173 -40.98 21.82 6.10
CA VAL A 173 -42.14 21.71 5.19
C VAL A 173 -42.98 22.98 5.30
N ASN A 174 -43.41 23.55 4.17
CA ASN A 174 -44.28 24.73 4.21
C ASN A 174 -45.74 24.34 4.37
N LEU A 175 -46.46 25.02 5.26
CA LEU A 175 -47.91 24.94 5.41
C LEU A 175 -48.54 26.27 4.99
N SER A 176 -49.55 26.22 4.13
CA SER A 176 -50.26 27.41 3.62
C SER A 176 -51.77 27.18 3.50
N SER A 177 -52.56 28.24 3.38
CA SER A 177 -53.95 28.12 2.89
C SER A 177 -53.96 28.20 1.36
N LEU A 178 -54.81 27.40 0.71
CA LEU A 178 -54.90 27.31 -0.75
C LEU A 178 -55.32 28.63 -1.38
N GLN A 179 -56.10 29.45 -0.69
CA GLN A 179 -56.46 30.80 -1.17
C GLN A 179 -55.51 31.91 -0.69
N GLY A 180 -54.51 31.59 0.14
CA GLY A 180 -53.51 32.51 0.65
C GLY A 180 -54.04 33.43 1.77
N GLY A 181 -53.35 33.44 2.92
CA GLY A 181 -53.71 34.26 4.07
C GLY A 181 -53.22 33.68 5.40
N ALA A 182 -53.26 34.49 6.46
CA ALA A 182 -52.88 34.07 7.81
C ALA A 182 -54.04 33.45 8.57
N SER A 183 -53.94 32.14 8.81
CA SER A 183 -54.92 31.34 9.54
C SER A 183 -54.25 30.61 10.69
N GLY A 184 -54.85 30.70 11.87
CA GLY A 184 -54.42 29.94 13.04
C GLY A 184 -54.63 28.46 12.81
N TYR A 185 -53.58 27.66 12.98
CA TYR A 185 -53.63 26.21 12.78
C TYR A 185 -53.24 25.44 14.05
N ALA A 186 -53.65 24.18 14.13
CA ALA A 186 -53.19 23.23 15.13
C ALA A 186 -52.63 21.99 14.44
N LEU A 187 -51.48 21.51 14.94
CA LEU A 187 -50.83 20.29 14.47
C LEU A 187 -51.18 19.10 15.37
N ALA A 188 -51.50 17.98 14.74
CA ALA A 188 -51.63 16.69 15.39
C ALA A 188 -50.74 15.68 14.67
N VAL A 189 -49.92 14.96 15.45
CA VAL A 189 -49.10 13.84 14.94
C VAL A 189 -49.76 12.53 15.35
N ASP A 190 -49.93 11.63 14.39
CA ASP A 190 -50.29 10.23 14.63
C ASP A 190 -49.18 9.33 14.09
N ASP A 191 -48.34 8.85 15.00
CA ASP A 191 -47.22 7.95 14.73
C ASP A 191 -47.43 6.54 15.31
N GLY A 192 -48.70 6.20 15.57
CA GLY A 192 -49.08 4.96 16.25
C GLY A 192 -48.86 4.99 17.77
N GLY A 193 -48.58 6.16 18.35
CA GLY A 193 -48.35 6.35 19.79
C GLY A 193 -46.94 5.98 20.24
N LEU A 194 -45.99 5.95 19.30
CA LEU A 194 -44.61 5.54 19.52
C LEU A 194 -43.68 6.71 19.87
N GLY A 195 -44.12 7.95 19.64
CA GLY A 195 -43.40 9.18 20.03
C GLY A 195 -42.12 9.44 19.24
N TRP A 196 -42.01 8.91 18.03
CA TRP A 196 -40.83 9.09 17.17
C TRP A 196 -40.96 10.28 16.22
N LEU A 197 -42.17 10.80 15.97
CA LEU A 197 -42.37 11.93 15.07
C LEU A 197 -42.85 13.17 15.84
N SER A 198 -42.27 14.33 15.53
CA SER A 198 -42.75 15.63 15.99
C SER A 198 -42.84 16.63 14.84
N ALA A 199 -43.83 17.53 14.92
CA ALA A 199 -44.01 18.63 14.00
C ALA A 199 -44.25 19.92 14.80
N VAL A 200 -43.41 20.93 14.59
CA VAL A 200 -43.49 22.22 15.29
C VAL A 200 -43.19 23.38 14.35
N ALA A 201 -43.69 24.58 14.63
CA ALA A 201 -43.33 25.78 13.87
C ALA A 201 -41.84 26.10 14.05
N ALA A 202 -41.11 26.29 12.95
CA ALA A 202 -39.66 26.49 12.95
C ALA A 202 -39.24 27.84 13.58
N SER A 203 -40.13 28.84 13.57
CA SER A 203 -39.90 30.16 14.18
C SER A 203 -40.10 30.18 15.70
N GLY A 204 -40.83 29.21 16.27
CA GLY A 204 -41.22 29.17 17.68
C GLY A 204 -42.18 30.28 18.14
N GLU A 205 -42.66 31.17 17.26
CA GLU A 205 -43.66 32.21 17.55
C GLU A 205 -44.73 32.31 16.46
N ASP A 206 -46.00 32.35 16.90
CA ASP A 206 -47.28 32.49 16.18
C ASP A 206 -47.62 31.46 15.07
N ASP A 207 -48.42 30.43 15.43
CA ASP A 207 -48.95 29.36 14.53
C ASP A 207 -49.93 29.89 13.45
N LEU A 208 -49.43 30.67 12.49
CA LEU A 208 -50.21 31.30 11.40
C LEU A 208 -49.64 30.97 10.02
N THR A 209 -50.49 30.61 9.06
CA THR A 209 -50.06 30.38 7.66
C THR A 209 -49.66 31.67 6.91
N PRO A 210 -48.84 31.62 5.84
CA PRO A 210 -47.95 30.51 5.52
C PRO A 210 -46.88 30.39 6.60
N ASP A 211 -46.60 29.16 7.03
CA ASP A 211 -45.62 28.85 8.07
C ASP A 211 -44.65 27.77 7.62
N LEU A 212 -43.47 27.76 8.20
CA LEU A 212 -42.45 26.74 7.99
C LEU A 212 -42.42 25.81 9.20
N LEU A 213 -42.65 24.53 8.99
CA LEU A 213 -42.70 23.53 10.05
C LEU A 213 -41.45 22.67 10.04
N ASP A 214 -40.82 22.52 11.21
CA ASP A 214 -39.78 21.50 11.43
C ASP A 214 -40.45 20.15 11.72
N ILE A 215 -40.29 19.20 10.80
CA ILE A 215 -40.74 17.82 10.94
C ILE A 215 -39.53 16.97 11.34
N THR A 216 -39.49 16.52 12.60
CA THR A 216 -38.37 15.74 13.15
C THR A 216 -38.79 14.30 13.42
N ALA A 217 -38.06 13.34 12.85
CA ALA A 217 -38.19 11.92 13.15
C ALA A 217 -36.99 11.44 13.99
N ASN A 218 -37.26 10.85 15.15
CA ASN A 218 -36.28 10.41 16.15
C ASN A 218 -36.33 8.88 16.32
N ALA A 219 -35.25 8.21 15.96
CA ALA A 219 -35.08 6.76 16.00
C ALA A 219 -34.52 6.24 17.33
N ALA A 220 -34.34 7.08 18.36
CA ALA A 220 -33.72 6.67 19.63
C ALA A 220 -34.47 5.55 20.38
N ALA A 221 -35.78 5.41 20.15
CA ALA A 221 -36.61 4.39 20.78
C ALA A 221 -37.18 3.36 19.78
N LEU A 222 -36.73 3.40 18.51
CA LEU A 222 -37.21 2.52 17.44
C LEU A 222 -36.20 1.42 17.13
N ALA A 223 -36.70 0.27 16.69
CA ALA A 223 -35.87 -0.77 16.08
C ALA A 223 -35.63 -0.44 14.59
N ALA A 224 -34.67 -1.10 13.95
CA ALA A 224 -34.56 -0.98 12.49
C ALA A 224 -35.82 -1.50 11.80
N GLY A 225 -36.30 -0.78 10.80
CA GLY A 225 -37.54 -1.07 10.08
C GLY A 225 -38.16 0.19 9.45
N SER A 226 -39.26 -0.01 8.73
CA SER A 226 -40.04 1.09 8.14
C SER A 226 -41.24 1.42 9.01
N TYR A 227 -41.42 2.70 9.28
CA TYR A 227 -42.48 3.29 10.08
C TYR A 227 -43.26 4.28 9.23
N THR A 228 -44.57 4.36 9.45
CA THR A 228 -45.42 5.34 8.78
C THR A 228 -46.22 6.12 9.82
N ALA A 229 -46.41 7.41 9.55
CA ALA A 229 -47.12 8.34 10.42
C ALA A 229 -47.80 9.41 9.58
N THR A 230 -48.63 10.22 10.24
CA THR A 230 -49.23 11.40 9.61
C THR A 230 -49.10 12.62 10.49
N VAL A 231 -48.89 13.78 9.85
CA VAL A 231 -49.02 15.09 10.47
C VAL A 231 -50.26 15.76 9.89
N THR A 232 -51.22 16.09 10.74
CA THR A 232 -52.46 16.77 10.35
C THR A 232 -52.44 18.21 10.83
N ALA A 233 -52.63 19.15 9.91
CA ALA A 233 -52.85 20.56 10.21
C ALA A 233 -54.34 20.90 10.08
N SER A 234 -54.93 21.48 11.12
CA SER A 234 -56.35 21.82 11.16
C SER A 234 -56.59 23.26 11.57
N ALA A 235 -57.62 23.88 10.99
CA ALA A 235 -58.10 25.22 11.35
C ALA A 235 -59.63 25.25 11.32
N ALA A 236 -60.26 26.04 12.20
CA ALA A 236 -61.70 25.98 12.46
C ALA A 236 -62.60 26.20 11.23
N ASP A 237 -62.13 26.96 10.24
CA ASP A 237 -62.89 27.35 9.04
C ASP A 237 -62.27 26.81 7.72
N HIS A 238 -61.29 25.91 7.80
CA HIS A 238 -60.59 25.33 6.66
C HIS A 238 -60.72 23.81 6.64
N ALA A 239 -60.72 23.21 5.46
CA ALA A 239 -60.44 21.78 5.35
C ALA A 239 -59.00 21.51 5.82
N SER A 240 -58.82 20.46 6.63
CA SER A 240 -57.53 20.09 7.21
C SER A 240 -56.58 19.51 6.16
N ALA A 241 -55.28 19.76 6.30
CA ALA A 241 -54.23 19.16 5.49
C ALA A 241 -53.64 17.95 6.20
N VAL A 242 -53.24 16.93 5.45
CA VAL A 242 -52.56 15.74 5.98
C VAL A 242 -51.27 15.51 5.20
N LEU A 243 -50.15 15.43 5.90
CA LEU A 243 -48.85 15.02 5.37
C LEU A 243 -48.57 13.58 5.81
N ALA A 244 -48.41 12.67 4.85
CA ALA A 244 -47.96 11.31 5.14
C ALA A 244 -46.43 11.30 5.35
N VAL A 245 -45.94 10.67 6.41
CA VAL A 245 -44.50 10.54 6.69
C VAL A 245 -44.11 9.07 6.68
N ASN A 246 -43.17 8.69 5.83
CA ASN A 246 -42.53 7.38 5.83
C ASN A 246 -41.13 7.54 6.44
N PHE A 247 -40.79 6.75 7.46
CA PHE A 247 -39.52 6.81 8.16
C PHE A 247 -38.83 5.45 8.15
N THR A 248 -37.62 5.39 7.61
CA THR A 248 -36.81 4.17 7.61
C THR A 248 -35.73 4.29 8.67
N VAL A 249 -35.77 3.39 9.66
CA VAL A 249 -34.74 3.25 10.69
C VAL A 249 -33.82 2.10 10.30
N SER A 250 -32.51 2.35 10.26
CA SER A 250 -31.50 1.31 10.02
C SER A 250 -30.63 1.10 11.26
N TYR A 251 -30.02 -0.08 11.40
CA TYR A 251 -28.98 -0.26 12.41
C TYR A 251 -27.75 0.54 11.98
N GLY A 252 -27.19 1.33 12.89
CA GLY A 252 -25.98 2.09 12.67
C GLY A 252 -24.77 1.18 12.46
N GLY A 253 -24.63 0.67 11.24
CA GLY A 253 -23.36 0.71 10.54
C GLY A 253 -23.23 2.09 9.92
N SER A 254 -22.02 2.62 9.89
CA SER A 254 -21.62 3.75 9.05
C SER A 254 -22.31 3.67 7.68
N VAL A 255 -22.92 4.77 7.22
CA VAL A 255 -22.97 5.02 5.77
C VAL A 255 -21.85 5.99 5.49
N LEU A 256 -20.64 5.46 5.31
CA LEU A 256 -19.62 6.09 4.48
C LEU A 256 -18.87 5.04 3.66
N GLU A 257 -19.55 4.09 3.04
CA GLU A 257 -18.91 3.26 2.02
C GLU A 257 -19.79 3.27 0.77
N THR A 258 -19.46 4.19 -0.13
CA THR A 258 -19.83 4.01 -1.54
C THR A 258 -18.58 3.79 -2.37
N VAL A 259 -17.38 3.92 -1.82
CA VAL A 259 -16.12 3.58 -2.47
C VAL A 259 -15.19 3.04 -1.39
N GLU A 260 -14.72 1.82 -1.55
CA GLU A 260 -13.82 1.08 -0.66
C GLU A 260 -12.57 0.65 -1.43
N ILE A 261 -11.53 0.20 -0.71
CA ILE A 261 -10.39 -0.51 -1.30
C ILE A 261 -10.74 -1.99 -1.32
N SER A 262 -11.20 -2.48 -2.48
CA SER A 262 -11.70 -3.85 -2.63
C SER A 262 -10.59 -4.89 -2.69
N GLU A 263 -9.49 -4.58 -3.36
CA GLU A 263 -8.39 -5.50 -3.59
C GLU A 263 -7.10 -4.71 -3.84
N PHE A 264 -5.97 -5.19 -3.36
CA PHE A 264 -4.68 -4.59 -3.67
C PHE A 264 -3.57 -5.63 -3.59
N MET A 265 -2.52 -5.40 -4.36
CA MET A 265 -1.34 -6.24 -4.40
C MET A 265 -0.09 -5.40 -4.15
N ALA A 266 0.59 -5.69 -3.06
CA ALA A 266 1.81 -5.00 -2.62
C ALA A 266 3.11 -5.69 -3.11
N SER A 267 2.97 -6.75 -3.92
CA SER A 267 4.08 -7.40 -4.61
C SER A 267 3.57 -8.09 -5.87
N ASN A 268 3.73 -7.44 -7.02
CA ASN A 268 3.29 -7.94 -8.31
C ASN A 268 4.49 -8.30 -9.19
N ALA A 269 4.55 -9.53 -9.69
CA ALA A 269 5.60 -9.99 -10.60
C ALA A 269 5.06 -10.56 -11.91
N THR A 270 3.82 -11.07 -11.92
CA THR A 270 3.25 -11.74 -13.10
C THR A 270 1.79 -11.44 -13.38
N THR A 271 1.06 -10.79 -12.47
CA THR A 271 -0.41 -10.75 -12.55
C THR A 271 -0.93 -9.60 -13.40
N LEU A 272 -0.58 -8.35 -13.08
CA LEU A 272 -1.06 -7.15 -13.77
C LEU A 272 0.11 -6.32 -14.31
N VAL A 273 0.10 -5.98 -15.59
CA VAL A 273 1.14 -5.16 -16.22
C VAL A 273 0.64 -3.74 -16.48
N ASP A 274 1.48 -2.74 -16.22
CA ASP A 274 1.18 -1.34 -16.53
C ASP A 274 1.43 -1.00 -18.02
N GLY A 275 1.22 0.26 -18.39
CA GLY A 275 1.35 0.76 -19.76
C GLY A 275 2.79 0.85 -20.27
N ASP A 276 3.78 0.78 -19.38
CA ASP A 276 5.21 0.73 -19.72
C ASP A 276 5.71 -0.72 -19.87
N GLY A 277 4.94 -1.71 -19.42
CA GLY A 277 5.31 -3.11 -19.42
C GLY A 277 5.88 -3.60 -18.07
N ASP A 278 5.73 -2.81 -17.00
CA ASP A 278 6.20 -3.14 -15.65
C ASP A 278 5.09 -3.78 -14.82
N TYR A 279 5.46 -4.68 -13.90
CA TYR A 279 4.55 -5.27 -12.91
C TYR A 279 4.60 -4.43 -11.63
N GLU A 280 3.80 -3.35 -11.61
CA GLU A 280 3.71 -2.45 -10.47
C GLU A 280 2.70 -2.94 -9.43
N ASP A 281 2.90 -2.56 -8.17
CA ASP A 281 1.89 -2.73 -7.13
C ASP A 281 0.61 -2.00 -7.55
N TRP A 282 -0.54 -2.45 -7.07
CA TRP A 282 -1.81 -1.86 -7.47
C TRP A 282 -2.84 -1.89 -6.36
N ILE A 283 -3.75 -0.93 -6.41
CA ILE A 283 -4.86 -0.70 -5.49
C ILE A 283 -6.12 -0.64 -6.34
N GLU A 284 -7.14 -1.41 -5.98
CA GLU A 284 -8.44 -1.36 -6.60
C GLU A 284 -9.46 -0.66 -5.70
N LEU A 285 -10.21 0.26 -6.31
CA LEU A 285 -11.33 0.94 -5.69
C LEU A 285 -12.65 0.36 -6.22
N HIS A 286 -13.58 0.03 -5.32
CA HIS A 286 -14.89 -0.49 -5.69
C HIS A 286 -16.02 0.41 -5.19
N ASN A 287 -16.94 0.78 -6.08
CA ASN A 287 -18.13 1.53 -5.69
C ASN A 287 -19.29 0.62 -5.27
N THR A 288 -19.42 0.37 -3.97
CA THR A 288 -20.51 -0.43 -3.38
C THR A 288 -21.88 0.26 -3.39
N GLY A 289 -21.95 1.53 -3.79
CA GLY A 289 -23.16 2.35 -3.82
C GLY A 289 -24.06 2.12 -5.03
N ALA A 290 -25.30 2.60 -4.93
CA ALA A 290 -26.32 2.48 -5.99
C ALA A 290 -26.24 3.58 -7.07
N SER A 291 -25.30 4.51 -6.96
CA SER A 291 -25.11 5.63 -7.90
C SER A 291 -23.63 5.84 -8.20
N ALA A 292 -23.34 6.43 -9.37
CA ALA A 292 -21.97 6.81 -9.71
C ALA A 292 -21.39 7.84 -8.71
N VAL A 293 -20.10 7.71 -8.39
CA VAL A 293 -19.34 8.60 -7.51
C VAL A 293 -18.26 9.29 -8.32
N ASP A 294 -18.13 10.61 -8.20
CA ASP A 294 -16.98 11.33 -8.76
C ASP A 294 -15.83 11.33 -7.75
N LEU A 295 -14.67 10.84 -8.18
CA LEU A 295 -13.46 10.72 -7.35
C LEU A 295 -12.61 12.00 -7.36
N LEU A 296 -13.05 13.11 -7.96
CA LEU A 296 -12.33 14.38 -7.91
C LEU A 296 -11.95 14.76 -6.45
N ASN A 297 -10.67 14.99 -6.21
CA ASN A 297 -10.05 15.28 -4.90
C ASN A 297 -10.11 14.16 -3.85
N TRP A 298 -10.47 12.93 -4.23
CA TRP A 298 -10.19 11.77 -3.37
C TRP A 298 -8.70 11.45 -3.41
N CYS A 299 -8.18 10.89 -2.31
CA CYS A 299 -6.76 10.63 -2.17
C CYS A 299 -6.46 9.21 -1.69
N LEU A 300 -5.29 8.71 -2.06
CA LEU A 300 -4.69 7.48 -1.52
C LEU A 300 -3.43 7.86 -0.75
N THR A 301 -3.14 7.12 0.31
CA THR A 301 -1.94 7.29 1.12
C THR A 301 -1.48 5.98 1.75
N ASP A 302 -0.16 5.82 1.91
CA ASP A 302 0.47 4.78 2.73
C ASP A 302 0.96 5.28 4.11
N ASP A 303 0.75 6.57 4.41
CA ASP A 303 1.21 7.23 5.64
C ASP A 303 0.05 7.85 6.42
N SER A 304 -0.21 7.29 7.61
CA SER A 304 -1.22 7.82 8.54
C SER A 304 -0.95 9.26 9.02
N ALA A 305 0.28 9.77 8.86
CA ALA A 305 0.64 11.16 9.16
C ALA A 305 0.44 12.13 7.98
N ASP A 306 0.25 11.63 6.76
CA ASP A 306 0.01 12.41 5.54
C ASP A 306 -1.15 11.82 4.72
N LEU A 307 -2.38 12.30 4.98
CA LEU A 307 -3.59 11.78 4.33
C LEU A 307 -3.78 12.19 2.86
N PHE A 308 -2.90 13.04 2.30
CA PHE A 308 -3.09 13.65 0.99
C PHE A 308 -1.89 13.43 0.03
N GLN A 309 -1.15 12.34 0.20
CA GLN A 309 0.04 12.02 -0.60
C GLN A 309 -0.22 11.97 -2.12
N TRP A 310 -1.32 11.34 -2.56
CA TRP A 310 -1.73 11.30 -3.96
C TRP A 310 -3.23 11.46 -4.11
N CYS A 311 -3.67 12.46 -4.90
CA CYS A 311 -5.09 12.77 -5.08
C CYS A 311 -5.47 12.83 -6.56
N PHE A 312 -6.70 12.44 -6.87
CA PHE A 312 -7.29 12.64 -8.19
C PHE A 312 -7.44 14.14 -8.49
N THR A 313 -6.75 14.63 -9.52
CA THR A 313 -6.77 16.04 -9.91
C THR A 313 -7.81 16.39 -10.97
N GLU A 314 -8.55 15.39 -11.47
CA GLU A 314 -9.60 15.52 -12.46
C GLU A 314 -10.83 14.70 -12.08
N SER A 315 -11.96 14.99 -12.71
CA SER A 315 -13.22 14.29 -12.46
C SER A 315 -13.15 12.87 -13.04
N VAL A 316 -13.36 11.87 -12.18
CA VAL A 316 -13.34 10.45 -12.52
C VAL A 316 -14.62 9.84 -11.97
N SER A 317 -15.56 9.55 -12.89
CA SER A 317 -16.84 8.97 -12.52
C SER A 317 -16.73 7.44 -12.40
N LEU A 318 -16.77 6.93 -11.17
CA LEU A 318 -16.84 5.52 -10.86
C LEU A 318 -18.31 5.09 -10.77
N ALA A 319 -18.79 4.32 -11.75
CA ALA A 319 -20.19 3.87 -11.81
C ALA A 319 -20.59 3.04 -10.58
N ALA A 320 -21.89 2.93 -10.31
CA ALA A 320 -22.42 2.02 -9.28
C ALA A 320 -21.99 0.58 -9.56
N GLY A 321 -21.36 -0.09 -8.58
CA GLY A 321 -20.75 -1.42 -8.71
C GLY A 321 -19.49 -1.46 -9.60
N GLY A 322 -18.94 -0.30 -9.96
CA GLY A 322 -17.75 -0.20 -10.81
C GLY A 322 -16.47 -0.34 -10.00
N HIS A 323 -15.42 -0.84 -10.66
CA HIS A 323 -14.07 -1.00 -10.12
C HIS A 323 -13.09 -0.07 -10.86
N LEU A 324 -12.07 0.43 -10.16
CA LEU A 324 -10.99 1.23 -10.73
C LEU A 324 -9.66 0.81 -10.14
N VAL A 325 -8.72 0.39 -11.00
CA VAL A 325 -7.35 0.09 -10.60
C VAL A 325 -6.46 1.33 -10.70
N VAL A 326 -5.68 1.56 -9.64
CA VAL A 326 -4.64 2.58 -9.53
C VAL A 326 -3.32 1.88 -9.20
N PHE A 327 -2.28 2.06 -10.02
CA PHE A 327 -0.97 1.49 -9.74
C PHE A 327 -0.26 2.27 -8.63
N ALA A 328 0.24 1.60 -7.60
CA ALA A 328 1.08 2.18 -6.57
C ALA A 328 2.56 2.07 -6.96
N SER A 329 2.98 2.91 -7.92
CA SER A 329 4.28 2.73 -8.58
C SER A 329 5.34 3.78 -8.26
N GLY A 330 4.99 4.84 -7.52
CA GLY A 330 5.88 5.99 -7.33
C GLY A 330 6.29 6.73 -8.63
N LYS A 331 5.60 6.50 -9.75
CA LYS A 331 6.00 7.04 -11.06
C LYS A 331 5.42 8.45 -11.28
N SER A 332 6.25 9.34 -11.85
CA SER A 332 5.81 10.64 -12.35
C SER A 332 6.71 11.08 -13.53
N PRO A 333 6.18 11.25 -14.75
CA PRO A 333 4.77 11.16 -15.14
C PRO A 333 4.25 9.72 -15.20
N ALA A 334 2.94 9.55 -15.02
CA ALA A 334 2.25 8.27 -15.20
C ALA A 334 2.13 7.91 -16.71
N PRO A 335 2.11 6.61 -17.07
CA PRO A 335 1.67 6.12 -18.37
C PRO A 335 0.32 6.71 -18.81
N VAL A 336 0.18 6.98 -20.10
CA VAL A 336 -1.04 7.61 -20.65
C VAL A 336 -2.24 6.70 -20.47
N GLY A 337 -3.28 7.20 -19.80
CA GLY A 337 -4.56 6.49 -19.63
C GLY A 337 -4.63 5.55 -18.43
N GLN A 338 -3.63 5.60 -17.54
CA GLN A 338 -3.59 4.86 -16.28
C GLN A 338 -3.31 5.81 -15.11
N TYR A 339 -3.79 5.44 -13.92
CA TYR A 339 -3.52 6.19 -12.69
C TYR A 339 -2.36 5.52 -11.95
N HIS A 340 -1.38 6.34 -11.55
CA HIS A 340 -0.23 5.91 -10.77
C HIS A 340 -0.05 6.83 -9.56
N THR A 341 0.07 6.26 -8.36
CA THR A 341 0.37 7.03 -7.15
C THR A 341 1.84 7.46 -7.14
N LEU A 342 2.18 8.39 -6.23
CA LEU A 342 3.55 8.85 -5.99
C LEU A 342 4.28 8.02 -4.92
N PHE A 343 3.68 6.93 -4.45
CA PHE A 343 4.25 5.99 -3.48
C PHE A 343 4.15 4.55 -4.01
N LYS A 344 4.78 3.59 -3.32
CA LYS A 344 4.68 2.16 -3.59
C LYS A 344 4.17 1.44 -2.35
N LEU A 345 3.60 0.25 -2.53
CA LEU A 345 3.19 -0.56 -1.40
C LEU A 345 4.34 -1.44 -0.89
N SER A 346 4.39 -1.67 0.40
CA SER A 346 5.28 -2.59 1.09
C SER A 346 4.61 -3.96 1.19
N ALA A 347 5.11 -4.93 0.42
CA ALA A 347 4.80 -6.37 0.59
C ALA A 347 4.89 -6.83 2.06
N GLY A 348 5.63 -6.09 2.87
CA GLY A 348 5.80 -6.32 4.28
C GLY A 348 4.64 -5.96 5.21
N GLY A 349 3.56 -5.38 4.69
CA GLY A 349 2.49 -4.77 5.47
C GLY A 349 2.82 -3.33 5.85
N GLU A 350 1.92 -2.41 5.55
CA GLU A 350 1.95 -1.03 6.02
C GLU A 350 0.54 -0.43 6.08
N TYR A 351 0.42 0.83 6.49
CA TYR A 351 -0.85 1.54 6.46
C TYR A 351 -1.28 1.78 5.00
N LEU A 352 -2.57 1.68 4.71
CA LEU A 352 -3.12 2.06 3.41
C LEU A 352 -4.52 2.65 3.64
N ALA A 353 -4.81 3.80 3.05
CA ALA A 353 -6.12 4.42 3.17
C ALA A 353 -6.59 5.12 1.91
N LEU A 354 -7.91 5.12 1.74
CA LEU A 354 -8.67 5.95 0.81
C LEU A 354 -9.30 7.11 1.58
N VAL A 355 -9.07 8.34 1.13
CA VAL A 355 -9.44 9.57 1.85
C VAL A 355 -10.37 10.42 1.00
N ARG A 356 -11.42 10.94 1.64
CA ARG A 356 -12.44 11.80 1.02
C ARG A 356 -11.93 13.24 0.85
N PRO A 357 -12.55 14.04 -0.05
CA PRO A 357 -12.17 15.44 -0.25
C PRO A 357 -12.25 16.34 0.99
N ASP A 358 -13.04 15.97 2.00
CA ASP A 358 -13.16 16.70 3.26
C ASP A 358 -12.11 16.28 4.32
N GLY A 359 -11.23 15.33 3.97
CA GLY A 359 -10.16 14.81 4.84
C GLY A 359 -10.59 13.66 5.75
N THR A 360 -11.81 13.16 5.63
CA THR A 360 -12.24 11.95 6.36
C THR A 360 -11.80 10.68 5.62
N ILE A 361 -11.45 9.63 6.37
CA ILE A 361 -11.06 8.33 5.82
C ILE A 361 -12.34 7.63 5.31
N ALA A 362 -12.34 7.21 4.04
CA ALA A 362 -13.40 6.41 3.44
C ALA A 362 -13.21 4.93 3.75
N ASP A 363 -11.97 4.43 3.67
CA ASP A 363 -11.59 3.06 3.97
C ASP A 363 -10.10 3.01 4.35
N GLU A 364 -9.71 2.08 5.22
CA GLU A 364 -8.32 1.94 5.67
C GLU A 364 -7.95 0.52 6.13
N TYR A 365 -6.69 0.16 5.92
CA TYR A 365 -6.02 -0.97 6.54
C TYR A 365 -5.08 -0.47 7.63
N ALA A 366 -5.57 -0.44 8.87
CA ALA A 366 -4.87 0.15 10.02
C ALA A 366 -4.60 -0.86 11.16
N PRO A 367 -3.44 -0.77 11.86
CA PRO A 367 -2.31 0.12 11.58
C PRO A 367 -1.49 -0.33 10.36
N ALA A 368 -1.71 -1.56 9.87
CA ALA A 368 -1.13 -2.08 8.64
C ALA A 368 -1.94 -3.27 8.09
N TYR A 369 -1.98 -3.45 6.77
CA TYR A 369 -2.41 -4.70 6.16
C TYR A 369 -1.40 -5.85 6.42
N PRO A 370 -1.81 -7.13 6.37
CA PRO A 370 -0.88 -8.23 6.61
C PRO A 370 0.18 -8.35 5.51
N PRO A 371 1.37 -8.90 5.80
CA PRO A 371 2.39 -9.15 4.77
C PRO A 371 1.83 -10.00 3.62
N GLN A 372 2.11 -9.58 2.39
CA GLN A 372 1.69 -10.25 1.18
C GLN A 372 2.87 -10.99 0.54
N THR A 373 2.59 -12.18 0.01
CA THR A 373 3.49 -12.89 -0.89
C THR A 373 3.30 -12.38 -2.31
N THR A 374 4.36 -12.40 -3.12
CA THR A 374 4.29 -12.01 -4.54
C THR A 374 3.16 -12.72 -5.28
N ASP A 375 2.44 -11.95 -6.10
CA ASP A 375 1.30 -12.39 -6.91
C ASP A 375 0.07 -12.89 -6.12
N VAL A 376 0.01 -12.60 -4.81
CA VAL A 376 -1.18 -12.82 -3.97
C VAL A 376 -1.67 -11.48 -3.47
N SER A 377 -2.87 -11.08 -3.87
CA SER A 377 -3.50 -9.84 -3.42
C SER A 377 -4.22 -10.04 -2.08
N TYR A 378 -4.59 -8.93 -1.45
CA TYR A 378 -5.38 -8.88 -0.23
C TYR A 378 -6.53 -7.89 -0.42
N GLY A 379 -7.66 -8.13 0.21
CA GLY A 379 -8.83 -7.27 0.05
C GLY A 379 -10.09 -7.88 0.67
N ILE A 380 -11.25 -7.44 0.22
CA ILE A 380 -12.57 -7.83 0.75
C ILE A 380 -13.17 -8.97 -0.10
N ASP A 381 -13.50 -10.10 0.53
CA ASP A 381 -14.10 -11.26 -0.12
C ASP A 381 -15.59 -11.10 -0.42
N ASP A 382 -16.18 -12.09 -1.09
CA ASP A 382 -17.61 -12.14 -1.42
C ASP A 382 -18.57 -12.19 -0.20
N ASN A 383 -18.05 -12.30 1.02
CA ASN A 383 -18.78 -12.23 2.29
C ASN A 383 -18.56 -10.92 3.05
N GLY A 384 -17.77 -9.98 2.50
CA GLY A 384 -17.41 -8.73 3.15
C GLY A 384 -16.32 -8.88 4.23
N ALA A 385 -15.52 -9.94 4.18
CA ALA A 385 -14.42 -10.17 5.10
C ALA A 385 -13.07 -9.95 4.41
N GLU A 386 -12.09 -9.42 5.13
CA GLU A 386 -10.73 -9.33 4.61
C GLU A 386 -10.11 -10.72 4.39
N ALA A 387 -9.49 -10.92 3.23
CA ALA A 387 -8.92 -12.20 2.83
C ALA A 387 -7.79 -12.04 1.79
N PHE A 388 -7.01 -13.11 1.63
CA PHE A 388 -6.02 -13.22 0.56
C PHE A 388 -6.65 -13.83 -0.70
N PHE A 389 -6.29 -13.32 -1.87
CA PHE A 389 -6.68 -13.89 -3.17
C PHE A 389 -5.45 -14.41 -3.90
N LEU A 390 -5.39 -15.74 -3.98
CA LEU A 390 -4.35 -16.46 -4.71
C LEU A 390 -4.54 -16.40 -6.23
N MET A 391 -5.72 -15.94 -6.66
CA MET A 391 -6.09 -15.65 -8.04
C MET A 391 -6.69 -14.24 -8.03
N PRO A 392 -5.86 -13.20 -8.17
CA PRO A 392 -6.32 -11.81 -8.06
C PRO A 392 -7.31 -11.47 -9.18
N THR A 393 -8.23 -10.52 -8.91
CA THR A 393 -9.33 -10.15 -9.80
C THR A 393 -9.36 -8.67 -10.20
N PRO A 394 -8.23 -8.07 -10.65
CA PRO A 394 -8.19 -6.65 -10.94
C PRO A 394 -9.18 -6.26 -12.06
N GLY A 395 -10.03 -5.29 -11.75
CA GLY A 395 -11.11 -4.75 -12.58
C GLY A 395 -12.44 -5.50 -12.47
N GLU A 396 -12.53 -6.56 -11.66
CA GLU A 396 -13.69 -7.45 -11.56
C GLU A 396 -14.05 -7.71 -10.09
N ALA A 397 -15.24 -8.29 -9.84
CA ALA A 397 -15.66 -8.59 -8.48
C ALA A 397 -14.84 -9.75 -7.86
N ASN A 398 -14.39 -9.54 -6.62
CA ASN A 398 -13.69 -10.56 -5.83
C ASN A 398 -14.54 -11.81 -5.59
N GLY A 399 -13.88 -12.97 -5.55
CA GLY A 399 -14.48 -14.24 -5.17
C GLY A 399 -14.36 -14.52 -3.66
N SER A 400 -14.52 -15.78 -3.28
CA SER A 400 -14.20 -16.23 -1.91
C SER A 400 -12.68 -16.19 -1.69
N GLY A 401 -12.24 -15.51 -0.64
CA GLY A 401 -10.83 -15.39 -0.28
C GLY A 401 -10.39 -16.39 0.79
N GLY A 402 -9.08 -16.58 0.91
CA GLY A 402 -8.45 -17.48 1.89
C GLY A 402 -8.02 -16.76 3.18
N SER A 403 -7.96 -17.50 4.29
CA SER A 403 -7.44 -17.00 5.57
C SER A 403 -5.92 -16.83 5.61
N SER A 404 -5.21 -17.34 4.61
CA SER A 404 -3.77 -17.20 4.44
C SER A 404 -3.43 -16.99 2.97
N GLY A 405 -2.38 -16.23 2.68
CA GLY A 405 -1.77 -16.15 1.35
C GLY A 405 -1.04 -17.43 0.91
N GLU A 406 -1.20 -18.53 1.66
CA GLU A 406 -0.57 -19.82 1.41
C GLU A 406 -1.64 -20.89 1.18
N PRO A 407 -1.80 -21.40 -0.06
CA PRO A 407 -2.76 -22.47 -0.36
C PRO A 407 -2.32 -23.83 0.18
N LEU A 408 -1.03 -23.97 0.52
CA LEU A 408 -0.41 -25.22 0.90
C LEU A 408 0.21 -25.14 2.29
N SER A 409 0.06 -26.21 3.06
CA SER A 409 0.79 -26.41 4.31
C SER A 409 1.36 -27.82 4.40
N LEU A 410 2.54 -27.94 5.00
CA LEU A 410 3.20 -29.22 5.25
C LEU A 410 3.02 -29.60 6.72
N SER A 411 2.74 -30.87 7.01
CA SER A 411 2.45 -31.34 8.37
C SER A 411 3.66 -31.37 9.30
N VAL A 412 4.87 -31.18 8.78
CA VAL A 412 6.13 -31.21 9.53
C VAL A 412 6.95 -30.00 9.11
N GLU A 413 7.46 -29.28 10.10
CA GLU A 413 8.24 -28.06 9.87
C GLU A 413 9.62 -28.36 9.28
N ARG A 414 10.19 -27.40 8.54
CA ARG A 414 11.60 -27.42 8.15
C ARG A 414 12.52 -27.54 9.38
N GLY A 415 13.72 -28.08 9.22
CA GLY A 415 14.72 -28.10 10.30
C GLY A 415 15.48 -29.42 10.43
N PHE A 416 15.92 -29.72 11.65
CA PHE A 416 16.78 -30.86 11.97
C PHE A 416 16.00 -32.04 12.55
N TYR A 417 16.29 -33.24 12.06
CA TYR A 417 15.57 -34.46 12.44
C TYR A 417 16.52 -35.63 12.65
N ASP A 418 16.20 -36.46 13.65
CA ASP A 418 17.02 -37.62 14.05
C ASP A 418 16.32 -38.97 13.78
N ALA A 419 15.08 -38.95 13.26
CA ALA A 419 14.29 -40.15 12.98
C ALA A 419 13.39 -39.96 11.74
N PRO A 420 13.17 -41.01 10.91
CA PRO A 420 12.27 -40.93 9.77
C PRO A 420 10.83 -40.58 10.13
N PHE A 421 10.14 -39.88 9.23
CA PHE A 421 8.73 -39.49 9.37
C PHE A 421 8.04 -39.39 8.00
N GLN A 422 6.74 -39.11 8.02
CA GLN A 422 5.96 -38.85 6.82
C GLN A 422 5.47 -37.40 6.84
N VAL A 423 5.56 -36.73 5.68
CA VAL A 423 5.01 -35.39 5.46
C VAL A 423 3.72 -35.53 4.68
N THR A 424 2.63 -34.98 5.20
CA THR A 424 1.40 -34.76 4.44
C THR A 424 1.31 -33.31 4.03
N VAL A 425 0.92 -33.07 2.79
CA VAL A 425 0.54 -31.76 2.27
C VAL A 425 -0.96 -31.60 2.43
N SER A 426 -1.39 -30.48 3.01
CA SER A 426 -2.78 -30.02 2.98
C SER A 426 -2.88 -28.87 1.98
N SER A 427 -3.96 -28.85 1.20
CA SER A 427 -4.29 -27.76 0.30
C SER A 427 -5.71 -27.26 0.57
N ASP A 428 -5.97 -26.00 0.29
CA ASP A 428 -7.34 -25.47 0.24
C ASP A 428 -8.03 -25.81 -1.11
N ASP A 429 -9.28 -25.35 -1.27
CA ASP A 429 -10.12 -25.62 -2.44
C ASP A 429 -9.65 -24.87 -3.71
N SER A 430 -8.69 -23.94 -3.60
CA SER A 430 -8.14 -23.22 -4.76
C SER A 430 -7.17 -24.07 -5.58
N VAL A 431 -6.67 -25.19 -5.03
CA VAL A 431 -5.66 -26.05 -5.65
C VAL A 431 -6.28 -27.32 -6.26
N GLU A 432 -6.15 -27.49 -7.58
CA GLU A 432 -6.63 -28.67 -8.31
C GLU A 432 -5.61 -29.81 -8.35
N LEU A 433 -4.32 -29.48 -8.34
CA LEU A 433 -3.20 -30.40 -8.43
C LEU A 433 -2.06 -29.94 -7.53
N VAL A 434 -1.56 -30.83 -6.67
CA VAL A 434 -0.34 -30.60 -5.91
C VAL A 434 0.79 -31.42 -6.54
N ARG A 435 1.94 -30.80 -6.80
CA ARG A 435 3.16 -31.50 -7.24
C ARG A 435 4.34 -31.18 -6.34
N TYR A 436 5.30 -32.08 -6.28
CA TYR A 436 6.50 -31.90 -5.47
C TYR A 436 7.77 -32.42 -6.15
N THR A 437 8.91 -31.91 -5.71
CA THR A 437 10.26 -32.35 -6.08
C THR A 437 11.09 -32.60 -4.82
N THR A 438 12.14 -33.41 -4.95
CA THR A 438 13.09 -33.71 -3.87
C THR A 438 14.55 -33.50 -4.25
N ASP A 439 14.80 -32.93 -5.42
CA ASP A 439 16.14 -32.72 -6.00
C ASP A 439 16.57 -31.25 -5.99
N GLY A 440 15.80 -30.38 -5.32
CA GLY A 440 16.02 -28.94 -5.23
C GLY A 440 15.40 -28.12 -6.37
N SER A 441 15.07 -28.75 -7.50
CA SER A 441 14.42 -28.08 -8.64
C SER A 441 13.00 -27.64 -8.29
N GLU A 442 12.49 -26.59 -8.93
CA GLU A 442 11.13 -26.12 -8.69
C GLU A 442 10.09 -27.07 -9.32
N PRO A 443 9.03 -27.48 -8.60
CA PRO A 443 7.94 -28.24 -9.19
C PRO A 443 7.21 -27.39 -10.25
N THR A 444 6.96 -27.95 -11.43
CA THR A 444 6.18 -27.32 -12.51
C THR A 444 5.15 -28.32 -13.03
N LEU A 445 4.29 -27.96 -13.98
CA LEU A 445 3.41 -28.94 -14.63
C LEU A 445 4.16 -30.07 -15.36
N SER A 446 5.42 -29.85 -15.74
CA SER A 446 6.26 -30.83 -16.45
C SER A 446 7.41 -31.39 -15.61
N ASN A 447 7.70 -30.79 -14.45
CA ASN A 447 8.77 -31.19 -13.53
C ASN A 447 8.23 -31.57 -12.14
N GLY A 448 8.66 -32.71 -11.60
CA GLY A 448 8.20 -33.23 -10.31
C GLY A 448 7.15 -34.34 -10.39
N LEU A 449 6.70 -34.78 -9.21
CA LEU A 449 5.75 -35.87 -8.99
C LEU A 449 4.41 -35.35 -8.50
N ASP A 450 3.32 -35.99 -8.91
CA ASP A 450 1.99 -35.66 -8.40
C ASP A 450 1.87 -36.16 -6.96
N TYR A 451 1.39 -35.30 -6.06
CA TYR A 451 1.15 -35.66 -4.67
C TYR A 451 -0.11 -36.53 -4.57
N THR A 452 0.09 -37.81 -4.24
CA THR A 452 -0.99 -38.81 -4.16
C THR A 452 -1.15 -39.42 -2.76
N GLY A 453 -0.31 -39.00 -1.81
CA GLY A 453 -0.26 -39.50 -0.44
C GLY A 453 0.98 -38.98 0.29
N ALA A 454 1.10 -39.30 1.57
CA ALA A 454 2.20 -38.83 2.40
C ALA A 454 3.58 -39.16 1.80
N VAL A 455 4.52 -38.22 1.91
CA VAL A 455 5.90 -38.36 1.44
C VAL A 455 6.77 -38.89 2.57
N ASP A 456 7.42 -40.03 2.35
CA ASP A 456 8.37 -40.62 3.30
C ASP A 456 9.67 -39.82 3.32
N ILE A 457 10.02 -39.25 4.48
CA ILE A 457 11.28 -38.58 4.74
C ILE A 457 12.11 -39.50 5.63
N THR A 458 13.11 -40.15 5.04
CA THR A 458 13.94 -41.17 5.73
C THR A 458 15.40 -40.75 5.87
N THR A 459 15.78 -39.66 5.21
CA THR A 459 17.13 -39.11 5.13
C THR A 459 17.04 -37.61 4.86
N THR A 460 18.18 -36.91 4.87
CA THR A 460 18.27 -35.52 4.45
C THR A 460 17.56 -35.31 3.12
N THR A 461 16.50 -34.50 3.13
CA THR A 461 15.62 -34.29 1.97
C THR A 461 15.21 -32.84 1.91
N VAL A 462 15.37 -32.22 0.74
CA VAL A 462 14.76 -30.93 0.43
C VAL A 462 13.46 -31.20 -0.29
N LEU A 463 12.32 -30.96 0.35
CA LEU A 463 11.00 -31.15 -0.25
C LEU A 463 10.46 -29.80 -0.73
N ARG A 464 10.22 -29.66 -2.03
CA ARG A 464 9.55 -28.48 -2.59
C ARG A 464 8.19 -28.87 -3.11
N VAL A 465 7.15 -28.10 -2.80
CA VAL A 465 5.75 -28.39 -3.11
C VAL A 465 5.10 -27.17 -3.74
N ALA A 466 4.39 -27.37 -4.85
CA ALA A 466 3.64 -26.33 -5.55
C ALA A 466 2.21 -26.79 -5.82
N GLY A 467 1.26 -25.87 -5.64
CA GLY A 467 -0.15 -26.05 -5.99
C GLY A 467 -0.41 -25.49 -7.36
N PHE A 468 -1.28 -26.14 -8.13
CA PHE A 468 -1.68 -25.72 -9.46
C PHE A 468 -3.20 -25.72 -9.59
N SER A 469 -3.72 -24.74 -10.31
CA SER A 469 -5.12 -24.62 -10.70
C SER A 469 -5.18 -24.10 -12.12
N SER A 470 -6.00 -24.71 -12.99
CA SER A 470 -6.10 -24.33 -14.41
C SER A 470 -4.75 -24.24 -15.15
N GLY A 471 -3.74 -24.96 -14.67
CA GLY A 471 -2.40 -24.98 -15.25
C GLY A 471 -1.46 -23.84 -14.86
N VAL A 472 -1.80 -23.02 -13.87
CA VAL A 472 -0.91 -22.01 -13.27
C VAL A 472 -0.59 -22.37 -11.83
N ILE A 473 0.56 -21.91 -11.32
CA ILE A 473 0.91 -22.04 -9.90
C ILE A 473 -0.06 -21.19 -9.07
N VAL A 474 -0.48 -21.72 -7.92
CA VAL A 474 -1.32 -21.04 -6.94
C VAL A 474 -0.50 -20.82 -5.67
N GLY A 475 -0.39 -19.57 -5.23
CA GLY A 475 0.49 -19.16 -4.12
C GLY A 475 1.98 -19.39 -4.42
N ARG A 476 2.82 -19.39 -3.38
CA ARG A 476 4.26 -19.67 -3.55
C ARG A 476 4.58 -21.16 -3.42
N VAL A 477 5.72 -21.55 -4.00
CA VAL A 477 6.32 -22.87 -3.78
C VAL A 477 6.80 -22.99 -2.34
N GLN A 478 6.26 -23.96 -1.59
CA GLN A 478 6.68 -24.28 -0.23
C GLN A 478 7.92 -25.17 -0.26
N SER A 479 9.04 -24.70 0.27
CA SER A 479 10.31 -25.43 0.33
C SER A 479 10.67 -25.72 1.78
N HIS A 480 10.78 -27.01 2.14
CA HIS A 480 11.18 -27.47 3.48
C HIS A 480 12.44 -28.34 3.38
N SER A 481 13.52 -27.88 4.00
CA SER A 481 14.73 -28.68 4.21
C SER A 481 14.60 -29.49 5.50
N TYR A 482 14.60 -30.81 5.37
CA TYR A 482 14.66 -31.75 6.49
C TYR A 482 16.09 -32.31 6.58
N LEU A 483 16.89 -31.81 7.51
CA LEU A 483 18.31 -32.16 7.65
C LEU A 483 18.49 -33.26 8.70
N PHE A 484 19.00 -34.41 8.24
CA PHE A 484 19.39 -35.53 9.08
C PHE A 484 20.91 -35.47 9.25
N LEU A 485 21.37 -34.93 10.37
CA LEU A 485 22.79 -34.61 10.52
C LEU A 485 23.69 -35.85 10.51
N GLU A 486 23.18 -37.01 10.92
CA GLU A 486 23.90 -38.28 10.77
C GLU A 486 24.13 -38.68 9.31
N ASP A 487 23.25 -38.28 8.40
CA ASP A 487 23.47 -38.46 6.95
C ASP A 487 24.41 -37.40 6.41
N VAL A 488 24.25 -36.15 6.85
CA VAL A 488 25.09 -35.01 6.43
C VAL A 488 26.56 -35.28 6.71
N ILE A 489 26.91 -35.74 7.92
CA ILE A 489 28.32 -36.01 8.29
C ILE A 489 28.89 -37.24 7.55
N ARG A 490 28.08 -37.96 6.78
CA ARG A 490 28.45 -39.09 5.93
C ARG A 490 28.24 -38.80 4.44
N GLN A 491 28.12 -37.51 4.08
CA GLN A 491 28.03 -37.08 2.70
C GLN A 491 29.21 -37.62 1.88
N PRO A 492 28.98 -38.28 0.72
CA PRO A 492 30.03 -38.95 -0.04
C PRO A 492 30.79 -37.98 -0.96
N ALA A 493 32.02 -38.36 -1.35
CA ALA A 493 32.84 -37.60 -2.31
C ALA A 493 32.18 -37.36 -3.69
N THR A 494 31.29 -38.25 -4.12
CA THR A 494 30.55 -38.13 -5.39
C THR A 494 29.06 -38.21 -5.12
N VAL A 495 28.34 -37.17 -5.53
CA VAL A 495 26.89 -37.07 -5.41
C VAL A 495 26.25 -37.21 -6.79
N PRO A 496 25.24 -38.09 -6.99
CA PRO A 496 24.53 -38.19 -8.26
C PRO A 496 23.95 -36.85 -8.73
N GLY A 497 24.18 -36.48 -9.99
CA GLY A 497 23.73 -35.21 -10.56
C GLY A 497 24.67 -34.03 -10.32
N TYR A 498 25.72 -34.21 -9.51
CA TYR A 498 26.70 -33.18 -9.18
C TYR A 498 28.06 -33.49 -9.82
N PRO A 499 28.66 -32.57 -10.60
CA PRO A 499 29.93 -32.82 -11.25
C PRO A 499 31.12 -32.57 -10.30
N ASN A 500 32.09 -33.47 -10.31
CA ASN A 500 33.37 -33.27 -9.65
C ASN A 500 34.31 -32.41 -10.53
N ASN A 501 33.96 -31.13 -10.73
CA ASN A 501 34.74 -30.18 -11.54
C ASN A 501 36.08 -29.85 -10.87
N SER A 502 37.08 -29.48 -11.67
CA SER A 502 38.39 -29.05 -11.16
C SER A 502 38.49 -27.53 -11.13
N TYR A 503 38.87 -26.99 -9.98
CA TYR A 503 39.02 -25.55 -9.75
C TYR A 503 40.45 -25.20 -9.32
N SER A 504 40.88 -23.99 -9.68
CA SER A 504 42.18 -23.46 -9.27
C SER A 504 42.23 -23.20 -7.78
N LEU A 505 43.30 -23.64 -7.13
CA LEU A 505 43.61 -23.32 -5.73
C LEU A 505 44.50 -22.06 -5.60
N GLY A 506 44.81 -21.38 -6.72
CA GLY A 506 45.82 -20.31 -6.78
C GLY A 506 47.18 -20.85 -7.24
N GLN A 507 47.69 -21.89 -6.58
CA GLN A 507 48.72 -22.79 -7.12
C GLN A 507 48.21 -24.23 -7.13
N GLY A 508 48.23 -24.87 -8.30
CA GLY A 508 47.60 -26.18 -8.50
C GLY A 508 46.09 -26.09 -8.65
N ALA A 509 45.45 -27.25 -8.64
CA ALA A 509 44.00 -27.38 -8.75
C ALA A 509 43.54 -28.57 -7.89
N ALA A 510 42.32 -28.49 -7.40
CA ALA A 510 41.64 -29.59 -6.72
C ALA A 510 40.34 -29.91 -7.44
N VAL A 511 39.88 -31.13 -7.23
CA VAL A 511 38.58 -31.60 -7.69
C VAL A 511 37.59 -31.29 -6.59
N HIS A 512 36.42 -30.76 -6.97
CA HIS A 512 35.32 -30.56 -6.05
C HIS A 512 34.72 -31.92 -5.68
N ASP A 513 35.20 -32.54 -4.62
CA ASP A 513 34.45 -33.57 -3.93
C ASP A 513 33.31 -32.93 -3.11
N TYR A 514 32.45 -33.79 -2.58
CA TYR A 514 31.39 -33.41 -1.66
C TYR A 514 31.57 -34.14 -0.32
N GLU A 515 32.75 -34.69 -0.02
CA GLU A 515 32.88 -35.53 1.16
C GLU A 515 32.85 -34.71 2.44
N MET A 516 32.25 -35.26 3.48
CA MET A 516 32.62 -34.92 4.86
C MET A 516 33.71 -35.89 5.26
N ASP A 517 34.95 -35.42 5.33
CA ASP A 517 36.16 -36.24 5.51
C ASP A 517 36.01 -37.17 6.73
N PRO A 518 35.98 -38.50 6.53
CA PRO A 518 35.84 -39.45 7.63
C PRO A 518 36.99 -39.38 8.62
N ASP A 519 38.20 -38.97 8.22
CA ASP A 519 39.33 -38.83 9.13
C ASP A 519 39.09 -37.72 10.17
N ILE A 520 38.25 -36.72 9.85
CA ILE A 520 37.81 -35.68 10.79
C ILE A 520 36.52 -36.08 11.51
N VAL A 521 35.54 -36.62 10.79
CA VAL A 521 34.24 -37.01 11.37
C VAL A 521 34.41 -38.09 12.44
N ASP A 522 35.29 -39.06 12.21
CA ASP A 522 35.53 -40.18 13.13
C ASP A 522 36.69 -39.93 14.10
N ASP A 523 37.35 -38.77 14.05
CA ASP A 523 38.40 -38.41 15.00
C ASP A 523 37.82 -38.44 16.43
N PRO A 524 38.45 -39.15 17.39
CA PRO A 524 38.00 -39.17 18.79
C PRO A 524 37.90 -37.78 19.46
N ASN A 525 38.60 -36.77 18.95
CA ASN A 525 38.55 -35.39 19.42
C ASN A 525 37.29 -34.64 18.93
N TYR A 526 36.68 -35.07 17.82
CA TYR A 526 35.58 -34.35 17.15
C TYR A 526 34.28 -35.15 17.05
N SER A 527 34.35 -36.47 16.89
CA SER A 527 33.18 -37.36 16.70
C SER A 527 32.09 -37.18 17.77
N GLY A 528 32.46 -36.94 19.03
CA GLY A 528 31.51 -36.70 20.12
C GLY A 528 30.81 -35.33 20.08
N SER A 529 31.34 -34.36 19.33
CA SER A 529 30.80 -33.00 19.21
C SER A 529 30.38 -32.63 17.78
N MET A 530 30.61 -33.49 16.78
CA MET A 530 30.36 -33.20 15.36
C MET A 530 28.91 -32.76 15.09
N ILE A 531 27.91 -33.51 15.58
CA ILE A 531 26.50 -33.16 15.40
C ILE A 531 26.16 -31.81 16.07
N ALA A 532 26.73 -31.53 17.25
CA ALA A 532 26.55 -30.26 17.93
C ALA A 532 27.23 -29.10 17.17
N ALA A 533 28.40 -29.34 16.58
CA ALA A 533 29.10 -28.39 15.73
C ALA A 533 28.27 -27.97 14.52
N MET A 534 27.56 -28.91 13.88
CA MET A 534 26.65 -28.63 12.75
C MET A 534 25.40 -27.82 13.15
N ARG A 535 25.15 -27.64 14.46
CA ARG A 535 24.07 -26.81 15.03
C ARG A 535 24.58 -25.53 15.70
N ALA A 536 25.90 -25.30 15.75
CA ALA A 536 26.52 -24.26 16.56
C ALA A 536 26.25 -22.83 16.07
N VAL A 537 25.95 -22.68 14.78
CA VAL A 537 25.53 -21.42 14.15
C VAL A 537 24.27 -21.69 13.32
N PRO A 538 23.47 -20.66 12.97
CA PRO A 538 22.32 -20.83 12.09
C PRO A 538 22.69 -21.56 10.80
N SER A 539 21.76 -22.34 10.25
CA SER A 539 21.96 -22.96 8.95
C SER A 539 21.20 -22.21 7.87
N MET A 540 21.84 -22.00 6.74
CA MET A 540 21.24 -21.43 5.54
C MET A 540 21.12 -22.53 4.50
N SER A 541 19.90 -22.95 4.18
CA SER A 541 19.65 -24.01 3.19
C SER A 541 19.13 -23.40 1.89
N ILE A 542 19.82 -23.67 0.78
CA ILE A 542 19.48 -23.19 -0.55
C ILE A 542 18.96 -24.36 -1.37
N SER A 543 17.79 -24.17 -1.99
CA SER A 543 17.17 -25.13 -2.88
C SER A 543 17.17 -24.60 -4.32
N ILE A 544 17.77 -25.35 -5.23
CA ILE A 544 17.95 -24.94 -6.63
C ILE A 544 18.03 -26.17 -7.55
N ASP A 545 17.69 -26.01 -8.83
CA ASP A 545 18.00 -27.01 -9.85
C ASP A 545 19.54 -27.21 -9.96
N PRO A 546 20.06 -28.44 -9.86
CA PRO A 546 21.50 -28.71 -10.00
C PRO A 546 22.12 -28.17 -11.31
N THR A 547 21.34 -28.09 -12.39
CA THR A 547 21.79 -27.53 -13.67
C THR A 547 22.00 -26.01 -13.61
N ASP A 548 21.35 -25.30 -12.69
CA ASP A 548 21.58 -23.88 -12.45
C ASP A 548 22.78 -23.62 -11.52
N ILE A 549 23.31 -24.66 -10.88
CA ILE A 549 24.61 -24.60 -10.19
C ILE A 549 25.75 -24.77 -11.20
N PHE A 550 25.75 -25.89 -11.94
CA PHE A 550 26.91 -26.34 -12.72
C PHE A 550 26.71 -26.45 -14.24
N GLY A 551 25.50 -26.19 -14.75
CA GLY A 551 25.25 -26.22 -16.18
C GLY A 551 26.03 -25.14 -16.93
N GLY A 552 25.95 -25.12 -18.26
CA GLY A 552 26.70 -24.16 -19.09
C GLY A 552 26.37 -22.67 -18.85
N SER A 553 25.34 -22.38 -18.03
CA SER A 553 25.01 -21.04 -17.52
C SER A 553 24.81 -21.02 -16.00
N GLY A 554 25.31 -22.03 -15.28
CA GLY A 554 25.15 -22.15 -13.85
C GLY A 554 26.02 -21.15 -13.09
N PHE A 555 25.56 -20.69 -11.93
CA PHE A 555 26.22 -19.63 -11.17
C PHE A 555 27.59 -20.05 -10.61
N TYR A 556 27.86 -21.35 -10.50
CA TYR A 556 29.15 -21.86 -10.06
C TYR A 556 30.18 -21.92 -11.19
N GLU A 557 29.74 -21.92 -12.45
CA GLU A 557 30.62 -21.99 -13.63
C GLU A 557 30.78 -20.64 -14.35
N THR A 558 29.80 -19.75 -14.22
CA THR A 558 29.80 -18.45 -14.92
C THR A 558 29.71 -17.30 -13.93
N GLU A 559 30.59 -16.31 -14.08
CA GLU A 559 30.59 -15.10 -13.25
C GLU A 559 29.37 -14.22 -13.54
N ASP A 560 28.80 -13.65 -12.47
CA ASP A 560 27.70 -12.67 -12.47
C ASP A 560 26.42 -13.12 -13.18
N ILE A 561 26.18 -14.43 -13.31
CA ILE A 561 24.88 -14.98 -13.70
C ILE A 561 24.02 -15.22 -12.46
N GLU A 562 22.86 -14.55 -12.43
CA GLU A 562 21.85 -14.68 -11.39
C GLU A 562 20.85 -15.81 -11.70
N LYS A 563 20.54 -16.64 -10.70
CA LYS A 563 19.61 -17.79 -10.78
C LYS A 563 18.61 -17.75 -9.64
N ALA A 564 17.36 -18.10 -9.92
CA ALA A 564 16.32 -18.16 -8.89
C ALA A 564 16.60 -19.31 -7.91
N VAL A 565 16.42 -19.06 -6.61
CA VAL A 565 16.53 -20.06 -5.55
C VAL A 565 15.45 -19.88 -4.51
N SER A 566 15.12 -20.98 -3.82
CA SER A 566 14.49 -20.89 -2.51
C SER A 566 15.57 -20.96 -1.43
N LEU A 567 15.42 -20.15 -0.40
CA LEU A 567 16.34 -19.98 0.72
C LEU A 567 15.58 -20.27 2.01
N GLU A 568 16.20 -20.98 2.93
CA GLU A 568 15.67 -21.19 4.29
C GLU A 568 16.74 -20.84 5.31
N ILE A 569 16.35 -20.11 6.36
CA ILE A 569 17.17 -20.01 7.58
C ILE A 569 16.60 -20.95 8.62
N LEU A 570 17.46 -21.83 9.13
CA LEU A 570 17.13 -22.85 10.11
C LEU A 570 17.88 -22.57 11.41
N TYR A 571 17.13 -22.38 12.49
CA TYR A 571 17.68 -22.15 13.82
C TYR A 571 17.54 -23.41 14.66
N ALA A 572 18.66 -24.03 15.02
CA ALA A 572 18.65 -25.25 15.83
C ALA A 572 18.19 -25.00 17.29
N ASP A 573 18.46 -23.81 17.81
CA ASP A 573 18.13 -23.37 19.17
C ASP A 573 16.72 -22.75 19.27
N ASP A 574 16.17 -22.29 18.15
CA ASP A 574 14.84 -21.69 18.04
C ASP A 574 14.11 -22.13 16.76
N PRO A 575 13.70 -23.42 16.64
CA PRO A 575 13.15 -23.94 15.39
C PRO A 575 11.94 -23.17 14.86
N GLY A 576 11.13 -22.58 15.75
CA GLY A 576 9.94 -21.80 15.38
C GLY A 576 10.24 -20.45 14.70
N ALA A 577 11.46 -19.94 14.80
CA ALA A 577 11.92 -18.77 14.05
C ALA A 577 12.47 -19.12 12.65
N SER A 578 12.56 -20.41 12.32
CA SER A 578 13.04 -20.84 10.99
C SER A 578 12.03 -20.46 9.92
N HIS A 579 12.51 -19.96 8.78
CA HIS A 579 11.64 -19.38 7.75
C HIS A 579 12.21 -19.53 6.34
N GLN A 580 11.33 -19.40 5.35
CA GLN A 580 11.65 -19.37 3.93
C GLN A 580 11.73 -17.94 3.40
N ALA A 581 12.61 -17.72 2.45
CA ALA A 581 12.57 -16.62 1.50
C ALA A 581 12.94 -17.14 0.10
N ASN A 582 12.72 -16.33 -0.93
CA ASN A 582 13.23 -16.62 -2.27
C ASN A 582 14.20 -15.51 -2.68
N ALA A 583 15.18 -15.86 -3.51
CA ALA A 583 16.23 -14.93 -3.91
C ALA A 583 16.80 -15.28 -5.29
N GLY A 584 17.53 -14.33 -5.86
CA GLY A 584 18.50 -14.58 -6.92
C GLY A 584 19.86 -14.87 -6.32
N ILE A 585 20.44 -16.05 -6.60
CA ILE A 585 21.82 -16.39 -6.26
C ILE A 585 22.74 -16.13 -7.45
N GLN A 586 23.94 -15.64 -7.18
CA GLN A 586 25.02 -15.59 -8.16
C GLN A 586 26.38 -15.75 -7.51
N SER A 587 27.41 -15.96 -8.32
CA SER A 587 28.78 -15.89 -7.86
C SER A 587 29.11 -14.52 -7.26
N HIS A 588 29.96 -14.51 -6.24
CA HIS A 588 30.66 -13.31 -5.79
C HIS A 588 32.17 -13.54 -5.89
N SER A 589 32.89 -12.61 -6.53
CA SER A 589 34.33 -12.74 -6.81
C SER A 589 34.65 -13.91 -7.76
N HIS A 590 35.89 -14.37 -7.73
CA HIS A 590 36.49 -15.29 -8.70
C HIS A 590 35.87 -16.69 -8.70
N ASN A 591 36.05 -17.40 -9.81
CA ASN A 591 35.84 -18.84 -9.88
C ASN A 591 36.81 -19.61 -8.93
N ARG A 592 36.25 -20.31 -7.93
CA ARG A 592 36.96 -20.98 -6.83
C ARG A 592 36.29 -22.30 -6.48
N LEU A 593 37.08 -23.20 -5.88
CA LEU A 593 36.59 -24.48 -5.34
C LEU A 593 35.47 -24.26 -4.31
N LYS A 594 35.77 -23.53 -3.23
CA LYS A 594 34.78 -22.98 -2.30
C LYS A 594 34.49 -21.54 -2.68
N ARG A 595 33.33 -21.31 -3.31
CA ARG A 595 33.00 -20.02 -3.93
C ARG A 595 32.22 -19.11 -2.98
N SER A 596 32.58 -17.82 -2.93
CA SER A 596 31.74 -16.81 -2.30
C SER A 596 30.51 -16.56 -3.19
N LEU A 597 29.37 -16.30 -2.58
CA LEU A 597 28.09 -16.16 -3.28
C LEU A 597 27.43 -14.83 -2.90
N ARG A 598 26.53 -14.36 -3.76
CA ARG A 598 25.68 -13.20 -3.49
C ARG A 598 24.22 -13.63 -3.63
N LEU A 599 23.43 -13.30 -2.61
CA LEU A 599 21.98 -13.39 -2.62
C LEU A 599 21.42 -12.01 -2.90
N ASN A 600 20.48 -11.91 -3.84
CA ASN A 600 19.76 -10.68 -4.16
C ASN A 600 18.27 -10.95 -3.99
N PHE A 601 17.63 -10.20 -3.12
CA PHE A 601 16.20 -10.27 -2.87
C PHE A 601 15.54 -9.22 -3.76
N ARG A 602 14.57 -9.66 -4.54
CA ARG A 602 13.90 -8.85 -5.56
C ARG A 602 12.48 -9.37 -5.72
N ALA A 603 11.55 -8.46 -6.00
CA ALA A 603 10.16 -8.78 -6.35
C ALA A 603 10.05 -9.89 -7.41
N LEU A 604 11.03 -9.96 -8.33
CA LEU A 604 11.11 -11.00 -9.36
C LEU A 604 11.11 -12.45 -8.81
N TYR A 605 11.62 -12.68 -7.60
CA TYR A 605 11.75 -14.02 -7.03
C TYR A 605 10.79 -14.29 -5.87
N GLY A 606 10.22 -13.24 -5.29
CA GLY A 606 9.50 -13.23 -4.03
C GLY A 606 9.68 -11.88 -3.35
N ASP A 607 9.73 -11.84 -2.02
CA ASP A 607 9.92 -10.60 -1.28
C ASP A 607 11.16 -9.82 -1.74
N ALA A 608 10.96 -8.53 -2.02
CA ALA A 608 12.05 -7.63 -2.43
C ALA A 608 13.09 -7.37 -1.33
N LYS A 609 12.74 -7.64 -0.07
CA LYS A 609 13.61 -7.54 1.08
C LYS A 609 13.57 -8.83 1.87
N PHE A 610 14.74 -9.37 2.19
CA PHE A 610 14.86 -10.46 3.13
C PHE A 610 14.65 -9.98 4.55
N LYS A 611 13.47 -10.26 5.10
CA LYS A 611 13.16 -9.98 6.49
C LYS A 611 13.65 -11.13 7.36
N SER A 612 14.67 -10.87 8.16
CA SER A 612 15.29 -11.91 8.97
C SER A 612 16.02 -11.34 10.16
N ASP A 613 15.91 -12.01 11.30
CA ASP A 613 16.71 -11.73 12.50
C ASP A 613 18.12 -12.35 12.43
N LEU A 614 18.54 -12.89 11.28
CA LEU A 614 19.82 -13.57 11.09
C LEU A 614 21.01 -12.73 11.56
N LEU A 615 21.11 -11.47 11.12
CA LEU A 615 22.21 -10.60 11.56
C LEU A 615 21.93 -10.02 12.96
N ASN A 616 20.67 -9.95 13.40
CA ASN A 616 20.34 -9.54 14.76
C ASN A 616 20.86 -10.52 15.82
N ARG A 617 21.01 -11.79 15.44
CA ARG A 617 21.61 -12.86 16.27
C ARG A 617 23.15 -12.89 16.21
N ALA A 618 23.79 -11.95 15.52
CA ALA A 618 25.25 -11.89 15.48
C ALA A 618 25.84 -11.66 16.90
N PRO A 619 27.01 -12.25 17.22
CA PRO A 619 27.63 -12.14 18.54
C PRO A 619 28.13 -10.71 18.85
N LEU A 620 28.31 -9.89 17.81
CA LEU A 620 28.70 -8.49 17.89
C LEU A 620 27.76 -7.68 17.01
N ASN A 621 27.40 -6.47 17.46
CA ASN A 621 26.61 -5.48 16.72
C ASN A 621 25.20 -5.92 16.25
N GLY A 622 24.74 -7.14 16.55
CA GLY A 622 23.45 -7.67 16.09
C GLY A 622 22.24 -6.84 16.54
N ALA A 623 22.27 -6.28 17.75
CA ALA A 623 21.21 -5.39 18.23
C ALA A 623 21.03 -4.11 17.38
N THR A 624 21.99 -3.80 16.51
CA THR A 624 21.94 -2.63 15.62
C THR A 624 21.66 -3.00 14.17
N ALA A 625 21.40 -4.26 13.84
CA ALA A 625 21.12 -4.68 12.47
C ALA A 625 19.67 -4.34 12.05
N ASP A 626 19.46 -3.95 10.79
CA ASP A 626 18.16 -3.49 10.26
C ASP A 626 17.07 -4.59 10.24
N GLY A 627 17.47 -5.85 10.09
CA GLY A 627 16.56 -6.99 9.99
C GLY A 627 15.86 -7.11 8.63
N LYS A 628 16.21 -6.26 7.66
CA LYS A 628 15.67 -6.24 6.29
C LYS A 628 16.82 -6.04 5.30
N TYR A 629 16.93 -6.93 4.31
CA TYR A 629 18.10 -6.92 3.41
C TYR A 629 17.73 -7.19 1.95
N ASP A 630 18.13 -6.32 1.04
CA ASP A 630 18.02 -6.53 -0.42
C ASP A 630 19.09 -7.48 -0.93
N LYS A 631 20.17 -7.60 -0.15
CA LYS A 631 21.36 -8.30 -0.56
C LYS A 631 22.13 -8.80 0.64
N LEU A 632 22.62 -10.02 0.52
CA LEU A 632 23.61 -10.58 1.41
C LEU A 632 24.75 -11.17 0.58
N ILE A 633 25.98 -10.98 1.07
CA ILE A 633 27.15 -11.65 0.54
C ILE A 633 27.47 -12.81 1.47
N LEU A 634 27.60 -14.01 0.89
CA LEU A 634 28.07 -15.21 1.57
C LEU A 634 29.55 -15.35 1.28
N ARG A 635 30.39 -14.88 2.20
CA ARG A 635 31.85 -14.94 2.07
C ARG A 635 32.39 -16.31 2.46
N ALA A 636 33.11 -16.94 1.53
CA ALA A 636 33.76 -18.24 1.71
C ALA A 636 35.16 -18.18 2.38
N GLY A 637 35.63 -16.97 2.73
CA GLY A 637 37.01 -16.70 3.20
C GLY A 637 38.02 -16.40 2.09
N ASN A 638 37.69 -16.72 0.82
CA ASN A 638 38.48 -16.41 -0.38
C ASN A 638 39.98 -16.70 -0.22
N ASN A 639 40.83 -15.68 -0.05
CA ASN A 639 42.29 -15.82 0.10
C ASN A 639 42.69 -16.52 1.40
N ARG A 640 41.83 -16.49 2.42
CA ARG A 640 42.02 -17.09 3.75
C ARG A 640 40.99 -18.19 3.94
N SER A 641 41.22 -19.31 3.26
CA SER A 641 40.34 -20.47 3.23
C SER A 641 41.15 -21.75 3.07
N TRP A 642 40.70 -22.85 3.68
CA TRP A 642 41.32 -24.16 3.52
C TRP A 642 41.11 -24.77 2.13
N ALA A 643 40.16 -24.23 1.36
CA ALA A 643 39.94 -24.57 -0.05
C ALA A 643 40.86 -23.77 -1.01
N ARG A 644 42.02 -23.29 -0.54
CA ARG A 644 42.98 -22.50 -1.32
C ARG A 644 44.41 -22.76 -0.89
N SER A 645 45.37 -22.75 -1.82
CA SER A 645 46.79 -22.93 -1.49
C SER A 645 47.51 -21.64 -1.08
N TRP A 646 46.82 -20.49 -1.09
CA TRP A 646 47.34 -19.22 -0.61
C TRP A 646 46.99 -19.07 0.87
N HIS A 647 48.00 -18.95 1.73
CA HIS A 647 47.86 -18.74 3.18
C HIS A 647 46.84 -19.65 3.92
N PRO A 648 46.71 -20.95 3.60
CA PRO A 648 45.69 -21.79 4.24
C PRO A 648 45.95 -22.03 5.74
N ASP A 649 47.20 -21.92 6.17
CA ASP A 649 47.58 -22.09 7.59
C ASP A 649 47.37 -20.81 8.41
N GLU A 650 46.96 -19.72 7.77
CA GLU A 650 46.72 -18.42 8.39
C GLU A 650 45.23 -18.04 8.21
N THR A 651 44.34 -18.97 8.54
CA THR A 651 42.91 -18.87 8.30
C THR A 651 42.11 -19.00 9.59
N THR A 652 41.31 -17.99 9.91
CA THR A 652 40.35 -18.02 11.02
C THR A 652 38.89 -17.86 10.56
N TYR A 653 38.67 -17.46 9.31
CA TYR A 653 37.38 -17.02 8.75
C TYR A 653 36.76 -15.78 9.43
N THR A 654 37.43 -15.20 10.44
CA THR A 654 36.88 -14.13 11.29
C THR A 654 37.57 -12.77 11.19
N VAL A 655 38.76 -12.69 10.59
CA VAL A 655 39.54 -11.43 10.53
C VAL A 655 38.76 -10.30 9.85
N ASP A 656 38.14 -10.58 8.71
CA ASP A 656 37.38 -9.59 7.94
C ASP A 656 36.12 -9.09 8.68
N GLN A 657 35.36 -10.00 9.33
CA GLN A 657 34.24 -9.62 10.19
C GLN A 657 34.72 -8.83 11.41
N PHE A 658 35.83 -9.22 12.03
CA PHE A 658 36.43 -8.49 13.15
C PHE A 658 36.86 -7.07 12.76
N TYR A 659 37.42 -6.89 11.57
CA TYR A 659 37.80 -5.59 11.02
C TYR A 659 36.59 -4.67 10.89
N ARG A 660 35.48 -5.18 10.32
CA ARG A 660 34.21 -4.44 10.24
C ARG A 660 33.60 -4.15 11.61
N ASP A 661 33.54 -5.13 12.51
CA ASP A 661 33.00 -4.94 13.86
C ASP A 661 33.80 -3.94 14.68
N THR A 662 35.12 -3.87 14.43
CA THR A 662 36.00 -2.87 15.04
C THR A 662 35.70 -1.47 14.52
N GLN A 663 35.43 -1.32 13.21
CA GLN A 663 34.96 -0.04 12.67
C GLN A 663 33.61 0.37 13.27
N ILE A 664 32.63 -0.54 13.31
CA ILE A 664 31.31 -0.26 13.91
C ILE A 664 31.46 0.16 15.37
N ALA A 665 32.33 -0.49 16.14
CA ALA A 665 32.57 -0.10 17.52
C ALA A 665 33.23 1.29 17.63
N ALA A 666 34.07 1.68 16.67
CA ALA A 666 34.78 2.97 16.67
C ALA A 666 33.89 4.15 16.26
N SER A 667 33.12 4.00 15.18
CA SER A 667 32.37 5.08 14.53
C SER A 667 30.85 4.90 14.52
N GLY A 668 30.35 3.71 14.88
CA GLY A 668 28.95 3.31 14.68
C GLY A 668 28.63 2.81 13.26
N HIS A 669 29.57 2.98 12.32
CA HIS A 669 29.37 2.75 10.89
C HIS A 669 30.06 1.46 10.42
N GLY A 670 29.40 0.67 9.57
CA GLY A 670 29.99 -0.53 8.98
C GLY A 670 28.94 -1.60 8.63
N MET A 671 29.33 -2.56 7.80
CA MET A 671 28.46 -3.66 7.38
C MET A 671 28.39 -4.74 8.46
N ARG A 672 27.19 -5.04 8.94
CA ARG A 672 26.95 -6.12 9.90
C ARG A 672 27.08 -7.46 9.20
N GLY A 673 27.45 -8.48 9.97
CA GLY A 673 27.53 -9.85 9.46
C GLY A 673 27.55 -10.88 10.57
N THR A 674 27.27 -12.12 10.19
CA THR A 674 27.25 -13.29 11.07
C THR A 674 27.77 -14.52 10.33
N TYR A 675 27.68 -15.70 10.94
CA TYR A 675 28.11 -16.96 10.34
C TYR A 675 26.94 -17.91 10.17
N VAL A 676 26.98 -18.66 9.07
CA VAL A 676 26.03 -19.73 8.79
C VAL A 676 26.73 -20.99 8.33
N HIS A 677 26.12 -22.13 8.66
CA HIS A 677 26.35 -23.38 7.96
C HIS A 677 25.56 -23.36 6.65
N LEU A 678 26.24 -23.30 5.52
CA LEU A 678 25.58 -23.29 4.21
C LEU A 678 25.28 -24.72 3.76
N TYR A 679 24.04 -24.96 3.32
CA TYR A 679 23.60 -26.16 2.64
C TYR A 679 23.08 -25.81 1.26
N ILE A 680 23.37 -26.64 0.24
CA ILE A 680 22.79 -26.52 -1.10
C ILE A 680 22.17 -27.86 -1.48
N ASN A 681 20.85 -27.87 -1.65
CA ASN A 681 20.02 -29.08 -1.84
C ASN A 681 20.27 -30.16 -0.78
N GLY A 682 20.41 -29.73 0.48
CA GLY A 682 20.69 -30.63 1.61
C GLY A 682 22.14 -31.08 1.74
N LEU A 683 23.01 -30.77 0.76
CA LEU A 683 24.46 -31.02 0.88
C LEU A 683 25.13 -29.93 1.71
N TYR A 684 25.95 -30.32 2.68
CA TYR A 684 26.73 -29.36 3.44
C TYR A 684 27.86 -28.76 2.60
N TRP A 685 27.87 -27.43 2.54
CA TRP A 685 28.80 -26.63 1.75
C TRP A 685 29.89 -25.96 2.59
N GLY A 686 29.76 -25.91 3.91
CA GLY A 686 30.76 -25.34 4.82
C GLY A 686 30.30 -24.10 5.57
N LEU A 687 31.22 -23.50 6.32
CA LEU A 687 31.04 -22.29 7.09
C LEU A 687 31.18 -21.05 6.18
N TYR A 688 30.20 -20.15 6.24
CA TYR A 688 30.18 -18.92 5.47
C TYR A 688 29.91 -17.71 6.36
N ASN A 689 30.56 -16.58 6.08
CA ASN A 689 30.22 -15.29 6.69
C ASN A 689 29.14 -14.60 5.84
N ALA A 690 27.91 -14.55 6.35
CA ALA A 690 26.81 -13.81 5.75
C ALA A 690 26.90 -12.34 6.18
N THR A 691 27.08 -11.42 5.24
CA THR A 691 27.32 -9.99 5.55
C THR A 691 26.54 -9.09 4.61
N GLU A 692 26.20 -7.90 5.11
CA GLU A 692 25.64 -6.81 4.30
C GLU A 692 26.66 -6.30 3.26
N ARG A 693 26.14 -5.54 2.30
CA ARG A 693 26.91 -4.76 1.34
C ARG A 693 26.53 -3.28 1.48
N ALA A 694 27.52 -2.39 1.59
CA ALA A 694 27.30 -0.95 1.66
C ALA A 694 26.92 -0.34 0.29
N ASP A 695 25.73 -0.66 -0.20
CA ASP A 695 25.09 0.01 -1.34
C ASP A 695 24.03 1.03 -0.87
N LYS A 696 23.26 1.64 -1.79
CA LYS A 696 22.26 2.66 -1.44
C LYS A 696 21.25 2.21 -0.38
N HIS A 697 20.88 0.92 -0.36
CA HIS A 697 19.90 0.39 0.59
C HIS A 697 20.48 0.30 1.99
N PHE A 698 21.73 -0.15 2.11
CA PHE A 698 22.44 -0.07 3.38
C PHE A 698 22.52 1.38 3.87
N LEU A 699 22.83 2.33 2.98
CA LEU A 699 22.95 3.72 3.36
C LEU A 699 21.62 4.32 3.83
N SER A 700 20.52 4.07 3.12
CA SER A 700 19.19 4.53 3.52
C SER A 700 18.73 3.90 4.84
N SER A 701 18.91 2.59 5.03
CA SER A 701 18.53 1.90 6.26
C SER A 701 19.25 2.46 7.50
N TYR A 702 20.56 2.73 7.41
CA TYR A 702 21.36 3.14 8.58
C TYR A 702 21.52 4.65 8.76
N PHE A 703 21.36 5.44 7.70
CA PHE A 703 21.57 6.89 7.73
C PHE A 703 20.34 7.71 7.31
N GLY A 704 19.21 7.04 7.01
CA GLY A 704 17.91 7.63 6.70
C GLY A 704 17.78 8.21 5.30
N GLY A 705 16.56 8.62 4.93
CA GLY A 705 16.24 9.11 3.58
C GLY A 705 15.99 7.98 2.58
N ALA A 706 15.49 8.33 1.39
CA ALA A 706 15.20 7.36 0.33
C ALA A 706 16.49 6.85 -0.36
N ASP A 707 16.42 5.68 -0.99
CA ASP A 707 17.55 5.07 -1.70
C ASP A 707 18.14 6.01 -2.78
N GLU A 708 17.28 6.79 -3.43
CA GLU A 708 17.62 7.74 -4.50
C GLU A 708 18.42 8.94 -3.98
N HIS A 709 18.41 9.16 -2.67
CA HIS A 709 19.17 10.23 -2.02
C HIS A 709 20.65 9.85 -1.84
N TRP A 710 21.03 8.60 -2.11
CA TRP A 710 22.36 8.08 -1.79
C TRP A 710 23.23 7.77 -3.02
N PHE A 711 24.46 8.26 -2.97
CA PHE A 711 25.58 7.78 -3.78
C PHE A 711 26.32 6.67 -3.03
N ALA A 712 26.65 5.59 -3.73
CA ALA A 712 27.45 4.50 -3.20
C ALA A 712 28.51 4.03 -4.21
N ALA A 713 29.70 3.72 -3.70
CA ALA A 713 30.82 3.23 -4.48
C ALA A 713 31.61 2.15 -3.72
N ASN A 714 32.46 1.44 -4.45
CA ASN A 714 33.55 0.67 -3.88
C ASN A 714 34.86 1.02 -4.60
N HIS A 715 35.96 0.39 -4.18
CA HIS A 715 37.28 0.57 -4.80
C HIS A 715 37.27 0.46 -6.33
N GLY A 716 36.42 -0.38 -6.91
CA GLY A 716 36.33 -0.57 -8.36
C GLY A 716 36.07 0.72 -9.12
N LEU A 717 35.41 1.70 -8.51
CA LEU A 717 35.19 3.04 -9.11
C LEU A 717 36.51 3.71 -9.51
N VAL A 718 37.55 3.59 -8.66
CA VAL A 718 38.84 4.24 -8.85
C VAL A 718 39.89 3.25 -9.39
N HIS A 719 39.96 2.05 -8.82
CA HIS A 719 40.95 1.03 -9.14
C HIS A 719 40.70 0.40 -10.52
N ASP A 720 39.44 0.07 -10.83
CA ASP A 720 39.07 -0.68 -12.04
C ASP A 720 38.39 0.19 -13.11
N ASN A 721 38.16 1.48 -12.83
CA ASN A 721 37.31 2.38 -13.63
C ASN A 721 35.89 1.82 -13.83
N ALA A 722 35.36 1.12 -12.82
CA ALA A 722 33.99 0.64 -12.81
C ALA A 722 33.01 1.81 -12.61
N PRO A 723 31.74 1.69 -13.06
CA PRO A 723 30.71 2.65 -12.68
C PRO A 723 30.48 2.63 -11.16
N PRO A 724 29.94 3.72 -10.57
CA PRO A 724 29.50 3.70 -9.18
C PRO A 724 28.42 2.64 -8.97
N LEU A 725 28.27 2.19 -7.72
CA LEU A 725 27.25 1.19 -7.40
C LEU A 725 25.84 1.76 -7.53
N SER A 726 25.67 3.04 -7.21
CA SER A 726 24.43 3.79 -7.32
C SER A 726 24.65 5.30 -7.13
N GLY A 727 23.66 6.09 -7.56
CA GLY A 727 23.58 7.53 -7.29
C GLY A 727 24.51 8.41 -8.13
N ASP A 728 24.53 9.70 -7.80
CA ASP A 728 25.26 10.73 -8.54
C ASP A 728 26.66 10.95 -7.93
N PRO A 729 27.75 10.72 -8.69
CA PRO A 729 29.11 10.91 -8.19
C PRO A 729 29.53 12.38 -8.03
N THR A 730 28.69 13.37 -8.35
CA THR A 730 29.08 14.80 -8.39
C THR A 730 29.78 15.28 -7.11
N ARG A 731 29.21 15.01 -5.93
CA ARG A 731 29.82 15.41 -4.64
C ARG A 731 31.13 14.66 -4.36
N TYR A 732 31.16 13.36 -4.66
CA TYR A 732 32.36 12.54 -4.52
C TYR A 732 33.48 13.08 -5.41
N ASN A 733 33.20 13.36 -6.68
CA ASN A 733 34.17 13.90 -7.64
C ASN A 733 34.62 15.30 -7.23
N TYR A 734 33.72 16.17 -6.77
CA TYR A 734 34.09 17.49 -6.28
C TYR A 734 35.07 17.40 -5.10
N LEU A 735 34.76 16.57 -4.10
CA LEU A 735 35.65 16.33 -2.97
C LEU A 735 37.01 15.83 -3.45
N THR A 736 37.04 14.75 -4.23
CA THR A 736 38.24 13.96 -4.54
C THR A 736 39.08 14.50 -5.71
N GLU A 737 38.52 15.34 -6.58
CA GLU A 737 39.21 15.87 -7.76
C GLU A 737 39.44 17.39 -7.68
N THR A 738 38.65 18.11 -6.87
CA THR A 738 38.72 19.58 -6.80
C THR A 738 39.07 20.10 -5.41
N LEU A 739 38.29 19.73 -4.40
CA LEU A 739 38.37 20.34 -3.08
C LEU A 739 39.69 20.02 -2.38
N ILE A 740 40.15 18.77 -2.43
CA ILE A 740 41.37 18.32 -1.75
C ILE A 740 42.68 18.94 -2.30
N TYR A 741 42.63 19.65 -3.43
CA TYR A 741 43.78 20.37 -3.97
C TYR A 741 43.88 21.83 -3.49
N ARG A 742 42.89 22.31 -2.71
CA ARG A 742 42.95 23.64 -2.10
C ARG A 742 43.83 23.64 -0.85
N ASP A 743 44.27 24.82 -0.45
CA ASP A 743 45.03 25.01 0.79
C ASP A 743 44.10 24.84 2.00
N MET A 744 44.18 23.68 2.65
CA MET A 744 43.35 23.34 3.81
C MET A 744 43.83 24.01 5.11
N SER A 745 44.97 24.72 5.09
CA SER A 745 45.32 25.60 6.21
C SER A 745 44.43 26.85 6.28
N ASP A 746 43.72 27.17 5.19
CA ASP A 746 42.65 28.17 5.19
C ASP A 746 41.39 27.60 5.88
N PRO A 747 40.90 28.22 6.97
CA PRO A 747 39.73 27.75 7.69
C PRO A 747 38.45 27.70 6.84
N PHE A 748 38.33 28.49 5.76
CA PHE A 748 37.16 28.43 4.89
C PHE A 748 37.15 27.18 4.01
N ASN A 749 38.31 26.79 3.47
CA ASN A 749 38.42 25.55 2.69
C ASN A 749 38.20 24.32 3.58
N TYR A 750 38.69 24.37 4.82
CA TYR A 750 38.46 23.28 5.78
C TYR A 750 37.00 23.19 6.21
N ALA A 751 36.32 24.32 6.46
CA ALA A 751 34.88 24.31 6.73
C ALA A 751 34.10 23.69 5.56
N GLU A 752 34.45 24.00 4.31
CA GLU A 752 33.85 23.37 3.14
C GLU A 752 34.17 21.87 3.06
N LEU A 753 35.38 21.43 3.42
CA LEU A 753 35.71 20.01 3.51
C LEU A 753 34.77 19.26 4.47
N GLN A 754 34.41 19.88 5.60
CA GLN A 754 33.50 19.29 6.58
C GLN A 754 32.07 19.11 6.05
N ASP A 755 31.66 19.87 5.04
CA ASP A 755 30.36 19.69 4.37
C ASP A 755 30.35 18.49 3.40
N TYR A 756 31.54 17.99 3.01
CA TYR A 756 31.70 16.90 2.04
C TYR A 756 32.29 15.63 2.63
N LEU A 757 32.86 15.67 3.83
CA LEU A 757 33.52 14.55 4.48
C LEU A 757 33.08 14.44 5.94
N GLU A 758 32.64 13.24 6.33
CA GLU A 758 32.40 12.94 7.74
C GLU A 758 33.73 12.75 8.46
N VAL A 759 34.24 13.82 9.08
CA VAL A 759 35.61 13.90 9.63
C VAL A 759 35.89 12.81 10.67
N ASP A 760 35.01 12.62 11.65
CA ASP A 760 35.22 11.63 12.71
C ASP A 760 35.17 10.19 12.18
N PRO A 761 34.13 9.77 11.43
CA PRO A 761 34.13 8.47 10.77
C PRO A 761 35.32 8.22 9.84
N PHE A 762 35.81 9.26 9.15
CA PHE A 762 37.01 9.16 8.31
C PHE A 762 38.27 8.90 9.14
N ILE A 763 38.48 9.66 10.23
CA ILE A 763 39.60 9.44 11.15
C ILE A 763 39.55 8.02 11.75
N ASP A 764 38.38 7.59 12.20
CA ASP A 764 38.18 6.28 12.80
C ASP A 764 38.49 5.15 11.83
N TYR A 765 38.02 5.28 10.59
CA TYR A 765 38.33 4.35 9.52
C TYR A 765 39.85 4.25 9.28
N LEU A 766 40.57 5.38 9.18
CA LEU A 766 42.02 5.37 9.02
C LEU A 766 42.73 4.68 10.20
N LEU A 767 42.33 5.01 11.43
CA LEU A 767 42.93 4.43 12.63
C LEU A 767 42.68 2.94 12.72
N VAL A 768 41.48 2.47 12.38
CA VAL A 768 41.15 1.04 12.34
C VAL A 768 41.96 0.32 11.26
N SER A 769 42.11 0.88 10.07
CA SER A 769 42.90 0.31 8.97
C SER A 769 44.39 0.23 9.30
N TRP A 770 44.98 1.30 9.84
CA TRP A 770 46.39 1.29 10.24
C TRP A 770 46.65 0.42 11.46
N TRP A 771 45.73 0.39 12.43
CA TRP A 771 45.82 -0.53 13.57
C TRP A 771 45.76 -1.99 13.14
N SER A 772 44.91 -2.30 12.15
CA SER A 772 44.79 -3.63 11.55
C SER A 772 45.92 -3.95 10.57
N ALA A 773 46.69 -2.94 10.14
CA ALA A 773 47.69 -3.05 9.09
C ALA A 773 47.13 -3.77 7.84
N THR A 774 45.92 -3.38 7.42
CA THR A 774 45.20 -4.03 6.31
C THR A 774 46.04 -4.00 5.03
N ASN A 775 46.32 -5.17 4.46
CA ASN A 775 47.04 -5.29 3.19
C ASN A 775 46.12 -5.04 1.99
N ASP A 776 46.69 -4.74 0.81
CA ASP A 776 45.93 -4.45 -0.43
C ASP A 776 44.89 -3.33 -0.21
N TRP A 777 45.33 -2.28 0.50
CA TRP A 777 44.57 -1.10 0.89
C TRP A 777 45.58 0.06 0.99
N PRO A 778 45.28 1.31 0.56
CA PRO A 778 43.95 1.92 0.44
C PRO A 778 43.42 2.15 -0.99
N ASP A 779 44.16 1.81 -2.02
CA ASP A 779 43.68 1.87 -3.41
C ASP A 779 42.64 0.76 -3.71
N ASN A 780 42.55 -0.24 -2.84
CA ASN A 780 41.61 -1.35 -2.89
C ASN A 780 40.93 -1.59 -1.51
N ASN A 781 39.97 -2.51 -1.44
CA ASN A 781 39.38 -3.05 -0.19
C ASN A 781 38.56 -2.06 0.66
N TRP A 782 37.68 -1.30 -0.01
CA TRP A 782 36.74 -0.39 0.66
C TRP A 782 35.41 -0.22 -0.07
N TYR A 783 34.39 0.19 0.68
CA TYR A 783 33.14 0.80 0.20
C TYR A 783 33.06 2.25 0.66
N ALA A 784 32.25 3.08 0.00
CA ALA A 784 32.01 4.46 0.39
C ALA A 784 30.61 4.94 0.01
N GLY A 785 30.11 5.99 0.67
CA GLY A 785 28.85 6.63 0.31
C GLY A 785 28.66 8.01 0.93
N ASN A 786 27.84 8.84 0.27
CA ASN A 786 27.42 10.17 0.71
C ASN A 786 26.01 10.48 0.18
N ARG A 787 25.33 11.49 0.74
CA ARG A 787 24.08 11.99 0.16
C ARG A 787 24.33 12.72 -1.16
N ASN A 788 23.41 12.57 -2.12
CA ASN A 788 23.38 13.31 -3.39
C ASN A 788 23.07 14.80 -3.14
N GLU A 789 23.46 15.70 -4.06
CA GLU A 789 23.14 17.14 -3.95
C GLU A 789 21.63 17.43 -3.97
N THR A 790 20.87 16.53 -4.59
CA THR A 790 19.43 16.65 -4.78
C THR A 790 18.62 16.16 -3.58
N ALA A 791 19.27 15.64 -2.54
CA ALA A 791 18.58 15.14 -1.35
C ALA A 791 17.93 16.30 -0.57
N PRO A 792 16.67 16.17 -0.13
CA PRO A 792 15.96 17.22 0.61
C PRO A 792 16.41 17.36 2.08
N GLU A 793 17.11 16.38 2.63
CA GLU A 793 17.63 16.40 4.00
C GLU A 793 19.06 16.99 4.10
N ASP A 794 19.49 17.35 5.32
CA ASP A 794 20.86 17.84 5.57
C ASP A 794 21.92 16.91 4.95
N THR A 795 22.95 17.48 4.33
CA THR A 795 23.92 16.70 3.56
C THR A 795 24.86 15.92 4.46
N THR A 796 24.72 14.59 4.49
CA THR A 796 25.74 13.68 5.03
C THR A 796 26.95 13.66 4.10
N GLY A 797 28.14 13.88 4.66
CA GLY A 797 29.42 13.81 3.97
C GLY A 797 29.81 12.39 3.57
N LEU A 798 30.93 12.26 2.87
CA LEU A 798 31.51 10.98 2.48
C LEU A 798 31.95 10.20 3.71
N MET A 799 31.54 8.92 3.73
CA MET A 799 31.99 7.92 4.69
C MET A 799 32.62 6.75 3.94
N TYR A 800 33.62 6.12 4.56
CA TYR A 800 34.23 4.88 4.07
C TYR A 800 33.88 3.71 4.99
N PHE A 801 33.80 2.51 4.41
CA PHE A 801 33.47 1.28 5.12
C PHE A 801 34.51 0.19 4.83
N ALA A 802 34.94 -0.47 5.90
CA ALA A 802 35.88 -1.57 5.92
C ALA A 802 35.38 -2.77 5.11
N TRP A 803 36.23 -3.31 4.23
CA TRP A 803 35.93 -4.48 3.40
C TRP A 803 37.20 -5.29 3.12
N ASP A 804 37.05 -6.58 2.80
CA ASP A 804 38.16 -7.48 2.42
C ASP A 804 39.36 -7.48 3.40
N GLY A 805 39.08 -7.35 4.70
CA GLY A 805 40.10 -7.21 5.72
C GLY A 805 40.84 -8.50 6.07
N GLU A 806 40.63 -9.61 5.35
CA GLU A 806 41.17 -10.92 5.75
C GLU A 806 42.70 -11.00 5.76
N ALA A 807 43.40 -10.05 5.13
CA ALA A 807 44.85 -9.92 5.13
C ALA A 807 45.38 -8.93 6.19
N ALA A 808 44.58 -8.56 7.19
CA ALA A 808 45.04 -7.75 8.31
C ALA A 808 46.18 -8.45 9.09
N TRP A 809 47.16 -7.66 9.53
CA TRP A 809 48.39 -8.10 10.23
C TRP A 809 49.27 -9.11 9.47
N ASP A 810 49.03 -9.28 8.18
CA ASP A 810 49.80 -10.20 7.34
C ASP A 810 51.22 -9.69 7.06
N THR A 811 52.08 -10.63 6.64
CA THR A 811 53.38 -10.32 6.04
C THR A 811 53.14 -9.88 4.58
N PRO A 812 53.29 -8.59 4.24
CA PRO A 812 52.68 -8.00 3.04
C PRO A 812 53.24 -8.48 1.71
N GLN A 813 52.39 -8.41 0.68
CA GLN A 813 52.78 -8.35 -0.73
C GLN A 813 53.23 -6.93 -1.16
N ASP A 814 52.78 -5.86 -0.47
CA ASP A 814 52.85 -4.50 -1.03
C ASP A 814 53.77 -3.51 -0.29
N PHE A 815 53.91 -3.59 1.05
CA PHE A 815 54.69 -2.58 1.81
C PHE A 815 55.50 -3.08 3.02
N GLY A 816 55.63 -4.39 3.22
CA GLY A 816 56.52 -5.04 4.22
C GLY A 816 56.23 -4.75 5.70
N ASN A 817 55.65 -5.69 6.45
CA ASN A 817 55.24 -5.56 7.85
C ASN A 817 55.73 -6.76 8.68
N PRO A 818 57.05 -6.92 8.88
CA PRO A 818 57.61 -8.10 9.52
C PRO A 818 57.26 -8.22 11.01
N SER A 819 56.74 -7.14 11.64
CA SER A 819 56.27 -7.18 13.03
C SER A 819 54.89 -7.84 13.16
N GLY A 820 54.12 -7.92 12.08
CA GLY A 820 52.73 -8.38 12.10
C GLY A 820 51.83 -7.52 13.00
N LYS A 821 52.22 -6.27 13.29
CA LYS A 821 51.46 -5.34 14.15
C LYS A 821 50.92 -4.18 13.32
N ALA A 822 50.24 -3.25 13.98
CA ALA A 822 49.78 -2.00 13.43
C ALA A 822 50.86 -1.35 12.56
N LYS A 823 50.45 -0.81 11.42
CA LYS A 823 51.35 -0.15 10.48
C LYS A 823 50.63 0.94 9.72
N ILE A 824 51.21 2.15 9.73
CA ILE A 824 50.77 3.23 8.83
C ILE A 824 51.20 2.86 7.41
N HIS A 825 50.24 2.84 6.49
CA HIS A 825 50.52 2.52 5.09
C HIS A 825 51.44 3.61 4.47
N PRO A 826 52.44 3.25 3.63
CA PRO A 826 53.43 4.22 3.11
C PRO A 826 52.83 5.44 2.42
N ALA A 827 51.70 5.27 1.74
CA ALA A 827 50.99 6.37 1.07
C ALA A 827 50.46 7.46 2.02
N PHE A 828 50.53 7.29 3.35
CA PHE A 828 50.06 8.28 4.32
C PHE A 828 51.17 8.93 5.14
N LEU A 829 52.44 8.55 4.92
CA LEU A 829 53.57 9.05 5.68
C LEU A 829 53.76 10.57 5.48
N SER A 830 54.37 11.22 6.47
CA SER A 830 54.58 12.67 6.47
C SER A 830 55.41 13.18 5.30
N SER A 831 56.23 12.30 4.69
CA SER A 831 57.03 12.56 3.50
C SER A 831 56.24 12.68 2.19
N GLU A 832 54.97 12.28 2.19
CA GLU A 832 54.08 12.31 1.03
C GLU A 832 53.10 13.52 1.07
N ASP A 833 52.58 13.90 -0.10
CA ASP A 833 51.55 14.92 -0.27
C ASP A 833 50.53 14.54 -1.36
N VAL A 834 49.48 15.36 -1.53
CA VAL A 834 48.37 15.11 -2.46
C VAL A 834 48.83 14.87 -3.91
N ASN A 835 49.99 15.44 -4.31
CA ASN A 835 50.54 15.32 -5.66
C ASN A 835 51.59 14.20 -5.79
N SER A 836 52.13 13.68 -4.68
CA SER A 836 53.15 12.61 -4.72
C SER A 836 52.54 11.21 -4.66
N VAL A 837 51.34 11.08 -4.07
CA VAL A 837 50.59 9.81 -4.05
C VAL A 837 49.80 9.63 -5.35
N GLY A 838 49.71 8.39 -5.83
CA GLY A 838 49.02 8.08 -7.10
C GLY A 838 47.50 8.31 -7.02
N ASP A 839 46.87 8.53 -8.18
CA ASP A 839 45.42 8.83 -8.26
C ASP A 839 44.52 7.71 -7.72
N ALA A 840 45.00 6.47 -7.74
CA ALA A 840 44.29 5.33 -7.14
C ALA A 840 44.17 5.43 -5.61
N PHE A 841 45.07 6.16 -4.94
CA PHE A 841 45.14 6.29 -3.48
C PHE A 841 44.27 7.44 -2.95
N VAL A 842 42.99 7.48 -3.35
CA VAL A 842 42.07 8.60 -3.05
C VAL A 842 41.93 8.90 -1.56
N ILE A 843 41.86 7.87 -0.71
CA ILE A 843 41.78 7.99 0.75
C ILE A 843 43.02 8.70 1.31
N ALA A 844 44.21 8.37 0.80
CA ALA A 844 45.45 9.03 1.18
C ALA A 844 45.47 10.49 0.74
N ARG A 845 45.00 10.79 -0.48
CA ARG A 845 44.89 12.17 -0.97
C ARG A 845 43.98 13.03 -0.09
N ILE A 846 42.86 12.49 0.40
CA ILE A 846 41.99 13.17 1.38
C ILE A 846 42.75 13.43 2.69
N TRP A 847 43.49 12.45 3.21
CA TRP A 847 44.33 12.61 4.41
C TRP A 847 45.37 13.73 4.24
N HIS A 848 46.10 13.76 3.13
CA HIS A 848 47.13 14.78 2.86
C HIS A 848 46.54 16.19 2.70
N ALA A 849 45.31 16.31 2.22
CA ALA A 849 44.60 17.57 2.22
C ALA A 849 44.23 17.97 3.65
N ALA A 850 43.48 17.13 4.37
CA ALA A 850 42.94 17.44 5.69
C ALA A 850 44.04 17.75 6.73
N ARG A 851 45.17 17.02 6.73
CA ARG A 851 46.26 17.17 7.71
C ARG A 851 46.99 18.51 7.67
N GLN A 852 46.76 19.35 6.65
CA GLN A 852 47.29 20.72 6.61
C GLN A 852 46.56 21.63 7.61
N ASN A 853 45.36 21.25 8.05
CA ASN A 853 44.56 22.01 8.99
C ASN A 853 44.87 21.64 10.44
N ALA A 854 45.06 22.65 11.30
CA ALA A 854 45.38 22.44 12.71
C ALA A 854 44.20 21.88 13.52
N ASP A 855 42.96 22.24 13.19
CA ASP A 855 41.76 21.76 13.89
C ASP A 855 41.49 20.29 13.53
N PHE A 856 41.70 19.90 12.27
CA PHE A 856 41.68 18.49 11.87
C PHE A 856 42.71 17.67 12.66
N MET A 857 43.97 18.12 12.71
CA MET A 857 45.03 17.41 13.44
C MET A 857 44.78 17.36 14.95
N ALA A 858 44.18 18.40 15.53
CA ALA A 858 43.75 18.38 16.93
C ALA A 858 42.63 17.33 17.16
N ARG A 859 41.66 17.24 16.25
CA ARG A 859 40.61 16.22 16.33
C ARG A 859 41.17 14.82 16.11
N PHE A 860 42.06 14.64 15.15
CA PHE A 860 42.79 13.39 14.90
C PHE A 860 43.54 12.91 16.15
N SER A 861 44.34 13.78 16.77
CA SER A 861 45.05 13.43 18.01
C SER A 861 44.09 13.06 19.14
N THR A 862 42.94 13.72 19.24
CA THR A 862 41.91 13.39 20.23
C THR A 862 41.32 12.01 19.97
N ARG A 863 40.97 11.68 18.72
CA ARG A 863 40.46 10.35 18.35
C ARG A 863 41.49 9.24 18.59
N VAL A 864 42.78 9.50 18.35
CA VAL A 864 43.85 8.55 18.72
C VAL A 864 43.79 8.22 20.21
N ASP A 865 43.66 9.23 21.07
CA ASP A 865 43.55 9.01 22.53
C ASP A 865 42.27 8.29 22.92
N GLU A 866 41.13 8.65 22.34
CA GLU A 866 39.83 8.03 22.60
C GLU A 866 39.80 6.56 22.19
N LEU A 867 40.39 6.21 21.04
CA LEU A 867 40.35 4.85 20.50
C LEU A 867 41.45 3.94 21.05
N THR A 868 42.67 4.45 21.25
CA THR A 868 43.82 3.64 21.68
C THR A 868 44.10 3.71 23.18
N GLY A 869 43.50 4.67 23.89
CA GLY A 869 43.64 4.83 25.33
C GLY A 869 42.87 3.77 26.14
N PRO A 870 43.05 3.71 27.46
CA PRO A 870 42.42 2.70 28.30
C PRO A 870 40.89 2.65 28.15
N GLY A 871 40.36 1.50 27.74
CA GLY A 871 38.93 1.29 27.50
C GLY A 871 38.43 1.75 26.12
N GLY A 872 39.31 2.32 25.29
CA GLY A 872 39.03 2.63 23.89
C GLY A 872 38.87 1.38 23.04
N VAL A 873 38.27 1.52 21.86
CA VAL A 873 37.92 0.40 20.97
C VAL A 873 39.14 -0.36 20.45
N LEU A 874 40.28 0.31 20.31
CA LEU A 874 41.56 -0.25 19.85
C LEU A 874 42.51 -0.58 21.02
N ASP A 875 42.09 -0.35 22.27
CA ASP A 875 42.81 -0.82 23.47
C ASP A 875 42.98 -2.35 23.39
N ASP A 876 44.18 -2.82 23.75
CA ASP A 876 44.53 -4.23 23.60
C ASP A 876 43.57 -5.16 24.37
N THR A 877 43.09 -4.76 25.56
CA THR A 877 42.18 -5.58 26.36
C THR A 877 40.80 -5.64 25.73
N VAL A 878 40.29 -4.50 25.25
CA VAL A 878 38.98 -4.39 24.60
C VAL A 878 38.97 -5.13 23.26
N ALA A 879 40.02 -4.94 22.45
CA ALA A 879 40.18 -5.62 21.16
C ALA A 879 40.28 -7.14 21.33
N ARG A 880 41.07 -7.63 22.30
CA ARG A 880 41.17 -9.06 22.61
C ARG A 880 39.86 -9.65 23.10
N ALA A 881 39.09 -8.92 23.91
CA ALA A 881 37.77 -9.38 24.34
C ALA A 881 36.82 -9.52 23.14
N ARG A 882 36.80 -8.52 22.24
CA ARG A 882 36.01 -8.59 20.98
C ARG A 882 36.44 -9.76 20.10
N TRP A 883 37.74 -9.99 19.95
CA TRP A 883 38.28 -11.11 19.17
C TRP A 883 37.82 -12.46 19.72
N MET A 884 37.87 -12.63 21.05
CA MET A 884 37.41 -13.85 21.70
C MET A 884 35.90 -14.03 21.58
N THR A 885 35.10 -12.98 21.67
CA THR A 885 33.64 -13.06 21.46
C THR A 885 33.32 -13.64 20.08
N LEU A 886 33.96 -13.11 19.02
CA LEU A 886 33.72 -13.54 17.66
C LEU A 886 34.25 -14.96 17.39
N THR A 887 35.48 -15.26 17.80
CA THR A 887 36.10 -16.58 17.54
C THR A 887 35.47 -17.70 18.37
N ASN A 888 35.04 -17.43 19.61
CA ASN A 888 34.29 -18.42 20.39
C ASN A 888 32.93 -18.75 19.77
N PHE A 889 32.27 -17.78 19.13
CA PHE A 889 30.99 -18.00 18.45
C PHE A 889 31.10 -19.04 17.33
N VAL A 890 32.17 -18.98 16.52
CA VAL A 890 32.35 -19.91 15.40
C VAL A 890 33.15 -21.17 15.75
N ARG A 891 33.80 -21.21 16.93
CA ARG A 891 34.75 -22.26 17.32
C ARG A 891 34.25 -23.67 17.01
N GLU A 892 33.04 -24.01 17.47
CA GLU A 892 32.49 -25.35 17.27
C GLU A 892 32.12 -25.60 15.81
N ALA A 893 31.55 -24.60 15.12
CA ALA A 893 31.19 -24.69 13.70
C ALA A 893 32.39 -25.01 12.79
N VAL A 894 33.61 -24.60 13.17
CA VAL A 894 34.86 -24.90 12.43
C VAL A 894 35.16 -26.41 12.36
N ILE A 895 34.60 -27.25 13.24
CA ILE A 895 34.73 -28.71 13.10
C ILE A 895 34.10 -29.18 11.77
N GLY A 896 32.90 -28.67 11.42
CA GLY A 896 32.25 -28.99 10.16
C GLY A 896 33.05 -28.48 8.95
N GLU A 897 33.61 -27.27 9.06
CA GLU A 897 34.51 -26.72 8.05
C GLU A 897 35.78 -27.57 7.87
N SER A 898 36.32 -28.12 8.97
CA SER A 898 37.49 -29.02 8.95
C SER A 898 37.18 -30.29 8.17
N ALA A 899 36.03 -30.91 8.45
CA ALA A 899 35.60 -32.11 7.76
C ALA A 899 35.26 -31.85 6.29
N ARG A 900 34.72 -30.69 5.95
CA ARG A 900 34.30 -30.41 4.56
C ARG A 900 35.42 -29.93 3.66
N TRP A 901 36.35 -29.12 4.18
CA TRP A 901 37.35 -28.39 3.37
C TRP A 901 38.77 -28.49 3.88
N GLY A 902 39.02 -29.13 5.03
CA GLY A 902 40.34 -29.19 5.65
C GLY A 902 41.39 -29.91 4.79
N ASP A 903 40.94 -30.86 3.97
CA ASP A 903 41.72 -31.77 3.14
C ASP A 903 41.87 -31.28 1.67
N ALA A 904 41.13 -30.22 1.30
CA ALA A 904 41.03 -29.72 -0.08
C ALA A 904 42.37 -29.37 -0.74
N VAL A 905 43.37 -28.95 0.05
CA VAL A 905 44.73 -28.63 -0.44
C VAL A 905 45.69 -29.82 -0.29
N ASP A 906 45.58 -30.58 0.81
CA ASP A 906 46.37 -31.78 1.06
C ASP A 906 45.49 -32.87 1.71
N PRO A 907 45.04 -33.87 0.93
CA PRO A 907 44.14 -34.89 1.42
C PRO A 907 44.78 -35.85 2.43
N ASN A 908 46.09 -35.76 2.68
CA ASN A 908 46.77 -36.59 3.68
C ASN A 908 47.04 -35.85 4.99
N ALA A 909 46.73 -34.56 5.05
CA ALA A 909 46.98 -33.70 6.20
C ALA A 909 45.85 -32.67 6.35
N PRO A 910 44.62 -33.13 6.65
CA PRO A 910 43.47 -32.24 6.77
C PRO A 910 43.69 -31.20 7.87
N ARG A 911 43.35 -29.96 7.58
CA ARG A 911 43.36 -28.86 8.56
C ARG A 911 42.19 -29.03 9.51
N THR A 912 42.46 -28.75 10.79
CA THR A 912 41.49 -28.98 11.86
C THR A 912 41.32 -27.77 12.75
N ARG A 913 40.20 -27.71 13.46
CA ARG A 913 39.91 -26.68 14.48
C ARG A 913 41.07 -26.55 15.46
N ASP A 914 41.52 -27.64 16.07
CA ASP A 914 42.51 -27.58 17.15
C ASP A 914 43.96 -27.54 16.62
N GLY A 915 44.21 -28.05 15.41
CA GLY A 915 45.54 -28.16 14.82
C GLY A 915 45.97 -26.97 13.97
N ALA A 916 45.05 -26.31 13.26
CA ALA A 916 45.35 -25.20 12.35
C ALA A 916 44.63 -23.91 12.79
N TRP A 917 43.31 -23.95 12.91
CA TRP A 917 42.50 -22.75 13.19
C TRP A 917 42.85 -22.12 14.55
N GLN A 918 42.94 -22.93 15.61
CA GLN A 918 43.23 -22.43 16.96
C GLN A 918 44.59 -21.73 17.03
N GLN A 919 45.59 -22.24 16.31
CA GLN A 919 46.92 -21.65 16.30
C GLN A 919 46.91 -20.25 15.70
N GLU A 920 46.16 -20.05 14.61
CA GLU A 920 46.01 -18.71 14.02
C GLU A 920 45.18 -17.78 14.92
N VAL A 921 44.13 -18.31 15.58
CA VAL A 921 43.36 -17.54 16.58
C VAL A 921 44.24 -17.03 17.71
N ASP A 922 45.10 -17.89 18.26
CA ASP A 922 46.04 -17.55 19.34
C ASP A 922 47.10 -16.56 18.85
N LYS A 923 47.64 -16.74 17.64
CA LYS A 923 48.61 -15.83 17.02
C LYS A 923 48.02 -14.43 16.85
N ILE A 924 46.81 -14.30 16.33
CA ILE A 924 46.15 -12.99 16.19
C ILE A 924 45.87 -12.38 17.57
N TYR A 925 45.38 -13.17 18.53
CA TYR A 925 45.20 -12.71 19.91
C TYR A 925 46.50 -12.13 20.51
N ASP A 926 47.63 -12.79 20.25
CA ASP A 926 48.95 -12.31 20.68
C ASP A 926 49.39 -11.04 19.95
N ILE A 927 49.16 -10.94 18.64
CA ILE A 927 49.41 -9.74 17.83
C ILE A 927 48.69 -8.52 18.39
N LEU A 928 47.43 -8.67 18.80
CA LEU A 928 46.62 -7.59 19.39
C LEU A 928 47.24 -7.00 20.67
N GLY A 929 48.12 -7.73 21.37
CA GLY A 929 48.82 -7.21 22.55
C GLY A 929 49.94 -6.24 22.20
N GLY A 930 49.91 -5.04 22.75
CA GLY A 930 50.83 -3.94 22.42
C GLY A 930 50.55 -3.29 21.07
N ASN A 931 49.44 -3.62 20.41
CA ASN A 931 49.14 -3.14 19.06
C ASN A 931 48.74 -1.66 19.06
N ALA A 932 47.99 -1.23 20.08
CA ALA A 932 47.66 0.18 20.29
C ALA A 932 48.92 1.03 20.49
N ALA A 933 49.85 0.53 21.32
CA ALA A 933 51.11 1.22 21.60
C ALA A 933 52.01 1.33 20.36
N GLU A 934 52.04 0.30 19.53
CA GLU A 934 52.77 0.30 18.26
C GLU A 934 52.22 1.39 17.31
N LEU A 935 50.90 1.45 17.13
CA LEU A 935 50.28 2.49 16.30
C LEU A 935 50.63 3.90 16.81
N ARG A 936 50.46 4.15 18.12
CA ARG A 936 50.80 5.45 18.72
C ARG A 936 52.27 5.82 18.52
N SER A 937 53.18 4.85 18.63
CA SER A 937 54.61 5.07 18.40
C SER A 937 54.89 5.51 16.96
N GLN A 938 54.23 4.90 15.98
CA GLN A 938 54.39 5.29 14.56
C GLN A 938 53.78 6.67 14.29
N LEU A 939 52.59 6.95 14.82
CA LEU A 939 51.96 8.26 14.68
C LEU A 939 52.82 9.39 15.27
N ALA A 940 53.45 9.15 16.43
CA ALA A 940 54.39 10.11 17.03
C ALA A 940 55.67 10.28 16.20
N ALA A 941 56.19 9.20 15.62
CA ALA A 941 57.37 9.25 14.75
C ALA A 941 57.12 10.08 13.48
N GLU A 942 55.90 10.02 12.93
CA GLU A 942 55.45 10.85 11.80
C GLU A 942 55.05 12.28 12.21
N GLY A 943 55.04 12.59 13.52
CA GLY A 943 54.64 13.90 14.04
C GLY A 943 53.14 14.18 13.91
N PHE A 944 52.31 13.14 13.77
CA PHE A 944 50.84 13.28 13.70
C PHE A 944 50.21 13.46 15.08
N ILE A 945 50.91 13.04 16.14
CA ILE A 945 50.56 13.29 17.54
C ILE A 945 51.81 13.75 18.33
N PRO A 946 51.63 14.40 19.50
CA PRO A 946 52.73 14.94 20.32
C PRO A 946 53.72 13.92 20.89
#